data_AF-A0A1W1YXH1-F1
#
_entry.id   AF-A0A1W1YXH1-F1
#
_cell.length_a   1.000
_cell.length_b   1.000
_cell.length_c   1.000
_cell.angle_alpha   90.00
_cell.angle_beta   90.00
_cell.angle_gamma   90.00
#
_symmetry.space_group_name_H-M   'P 1'
#
loop_
_entity.id
_entity.type
_entity.pdbx_description
1 polymer ?
#
loop_
_entity_poly.entity_id
_entity_poly.type
_entity_poly.pdbx_seq_one_letter_code
_entity_poly.pdbx_strand_id
1 'polypeptide(L)'
;MNHKAIRTLAYKAFRNSGGLKTKASGMTFVIMLMLSVAFIMVIGSYVFPWRAYAAFFEEDNGSILIFNQPDSFDDYLYVAEIPHTNELKLKTDAYYDFTYFEECLDKYDSYLVIVFPEGFDEKVFDDTSEETPEILTYIREDELIFSARKDYVVDNILASYQKYLKEQSGKLIPINEPVAIEVQGTATAPEVSFSSGIMTFAAKSLAPLLLFIAILYASMNSGTNIIAGEKEKGTFAAILLSPVSRLELIIGDLLGVSMAAFLPALVMLIFIFMIPAYSGLPGIMVAIPLLLSLAILVAALTILISVISDSVVSAQTAFLPLFFIMVTICVTCIQSVDSAENFYRMIPIYGHFYGLGSIICECTARELINSTICVLFTLLISAVCIYVSVRLLSSERFTLNNMSDEDHKAPGKKAKLTGKTLPGFIIDQAVYPLVILSIFQTLAMLPVLIKYSSTSAFADIVESMKTVNTFADIFSFSFELLGLFLSDPLFIVSMSVGYLLMMGCYLIKVMLKERIREKKGKIKKYLASLGLAIEKSTLPKYLGGLVLGVALMSSVYLILNVTGQVTFEGFNTSSEVVTTVLISLLMWFPQGACEELMFRGYMLPRITERTNRIFAYFLSSFLFSVLHSMNAGYTPLASINLFLIALLFALISYRSGSIWITCGAHTAWNFCQGNIYGLQVSGNELSTTLIKTAYTKSHLDIVTGGAFGPEGGLAVTAVTLPLVILLIVLIKTDRKKTSRLW
;
A
#
# COMPACT_ATOMS: atom_id res chain seq x y z
N MET A 1 -51.42 -7.86 -13.54
CA MET A 1 -50.41 -7.77 -12.46
C MET A 1 -50.58 -6.43 -11.74
N ASN A 2 -50.83 -6.45 -10.44
CA ASN A 2 -51.41 -5.31 -9.71
C ASN A 2 -50.30 -4.37 -9.20
N HIS A 3 -50.21 -3.17 -9.78
CA HIS A 3 -49.21 -2.11 -9.50
C HIS A 3 -49.11 -1.73 -8.01
N LYS A 4 -50.16 -2.02 -7.22
CA LYS A 4 -50.17 -1.89 -5.75
C LYS A 4 -49.20 -2.84 -5.06
N ALA A 5 -49.04 -4.09 -5.51
CA ALA A 5 -48.18 -5.09 -4.86
C ALA A 5 -46.69 -4.73 -4.95
N ILE A 6 -46.26 -4.24 -6.12
CA ILE A 6 -44.88 -3.77 -6.36
C ILE A 6 -44.59 -2.53 -5.51
N ARG A 7 -45.54 -1.59 -5.42
CA ARG A 7 -45.40 -0.39 -4.60
C ARG A 7 -45.37 -0.72 -3.11
N THR A 8 -46.16 -1.70 -2.65
CA THR A 8 -46.14 -2.18 -1.26
C THR A 8 -44.85 -2.93 -0.94
N LEU A 9 -44.27 -3.69 -1.89
CA LEU A 9 -42.97 -4.36 -1.73
C LEU A 9 -41.81 -3.35 -1.69
N ALA A 10 -41.80 -2.35 -2.57
CA ALA A 10 -40.81 -1.26 -2.56
C ALA A 10 -40.91 -0.41 -1.28
N TYR A 11 -42.13 -0.11 -0.82
CA TYR A 11 -42.36 0.63 0.43
C TYR A 11 -42.02 -0.21 1.68
N LYS A 12 -42.21 -1.53 1.66
CA LYS A 12 -41.73 -2.44 2.72
C LYS A 12 -40.20 -2.55 2.73
N ALA A 13 -39.56 -2.59 1.57
CA ALA A 13 -38.09 -2.59 1.46
C ALA A 13 -37.48 -1.28 2.02
N PHE A 14 -38.10 -0.13 1.72
CA PHE A 14 -37.66 1.20 2.20
C PHE A 14 -38.02 1.49 3.66
N ARG A 15 -39.02 0.80 4.23
CA ARG A 15 -39.41 0.94 5.65
C ARG A 15 -38.69 -0.07 6.56
N ASN A 16 -38.33 -1.24 6.05
CA ASN A 16 -37.48 -2.21 6.76
C ASN A 16 -36.00 -1.82 6.76
N SER A 17 -35.58 -0.82 5.97
CA SER A 17 -34.33 -0.08 6.17
C SER A 17 -34.40 0.94 7.32
N GLY A 18 -35.39 0.81 8.20
CA GLY A 18 -35.60 1.69 9.34
C GLY A 18 -34.43 1.68 10.31
N GLY A 19 -33.79 2.85 10.46
CA GLY A 19 -33.12 3.24 11.69
C GLY A 19 -31.69 3.71 11.53
N LEU A 20 -31.51 4.96 11.10
CA LEU A 20 -30.39 5.85 11.48
C LEU A 20 -30.43 6.15 13.00
N LYS A 21 -30.51 5.10 13.82
CA LYS A 21 -30.17 5.09 15.24
C LYS A 21 -29.04 4.08 15.47
N THR A 22 -28.10 3.99 14.54
CA THR A 22 -26.80 3.41 14.86
C THR A 22 -26.04 4.47 15.63
N LYS A 23 -25.75 4.18 16.91
CA LYS A 23 -24.59 4.80 17.57
C LYS A 23 -23.45 4.68 16.55
N ALA A 24 -23.00 5.80 16.01
CA ALA A 24 -21.86 5.83 15.11
C ALA A 24 -20.77 5.01 15.81
N SER A 25 -20.43 3.86 15.22
CA SER A 25 -19.37 3.04 15.80
C SER A 25 -18.12 3.92 15.84
N GLY A 26 -17.28 3.79 16.87
CA GLY A 26 -16.02 4.52 16.90
C GLY A 26 -15.21 4.35 15.60
N MET A 27 -15.41 3.24 14.88
CA MET A 27 -14.85 2.98 13.56
C MET A 27 -15.40 3.90 12.46
N THR A 28 -16.69 4.24 12.46
CA THR A 28 -17.29 5.20 11.53
C THR A 28 -16.77 6.61 11.79
N PHE A 29 -16.59 6.98 13.07
CA PHE A 29 -15.98 8.25 13.46
C PHE A 29 -14.49 8.29 13.10
N VAL A 30 -13.74 7.20 13.29
CA VAL A 30 -12.32 7.12 12.92
C VAL A 30 -12.12 7.11 11.42
N ILE A 31 -12.96 6.41 10.64
CA ILE A 31 -12.91 6.44 9.17
C ILE A 31 -13.31 7.83 8.65
N MET A 32 -14.35 8.46 9.21
CA MET A 32 -14.68 9.84 8.85
C MET A 32 -13.62 10.84 9.32
N LEU A 33 -12.94 10.61 10.44
CA LEU A 33 -11.84 11.45 10.91
C LEU A 33 -10.60 11.27 10.03
N MET A 34 -10.26 10.04 9.61
CA MET A 34 -9.17 9.77 8.68
C MET A 34 -9.45 10.33 7.29
N LEU A 35 -10.69 10.19 6.79
CA LEU A 35 -11.11 10.79 5.53
C LEU A 35 -11.19 12.32 5.64
N SER A 36 -11.65 12.87 6.77
CA SER A 36 -11.64 14.33 7.03
C SER A 36 -10.22 14.86 7.19
N VAL A 37 -9.30 14.13 7.82
CA VAL A 37 -7.89 14.53 7.95
C VAL A 37 -7.20 14.46 6.60
N ALA A 38 -7.44 13.41 5.80
CA ALA A 38 -6.96 13.35 4.42
C ALA A 38 -7.53 14.49 3.57
N PHE A 39 -8.82 14.81 3.74
CA PHE A 39 -9.49 15.90 3.04
C PHE A 39 -9.04 17.29 3.53
N ILE A 40 -8.75 17.46 4.83
CA ILE A 40 -8.17 18.67 5.43
C ILE A 40 -6.69 18.83 5.05
N MET A 41 -5.95 17.73 4.86
CA MET A 41 -4.57 17.77 4.33
C MET A 41 -4.57 18.16 2.84
N VAL A 42 -5.51 17.63 2.06
CA VAL A 42 -5.72 18.03 0.65
C VAL A 42 -6.13 19.51 0.59
N ILE A 43 -7.14 19.94 1.33
CA ILE A 43 -7.54 21.37 1.38
C ILE A 43 -6.42 22.24 1.98
N GLY A 44 -5.69 21.77 2.99
CA GLY A 44 -4.56 22.45 3.60
C GLY A 44 -3.45 22.74 2.60
N SER A 45 -3.19 21.81 1.67
CA SER A 45 -2.26 21.99 0.54
C SER A 45 -2.76 23.00 -0.52
N TYR A 46 -4.07 23.24 -0.60
CA TYR A 46 -4.65 24.28 -1.47
C TYR A 46 -4.86 25.63 -0.78
N VAL A 47 -4.98 25.67 0.55
CA VAL A 47 -5.33 26.87 1.34
C VAL A 47 -4.09 27.58 1.90
N PHE A 48 -2.96 26.89 2.10
CA PHE A 48 -1.70 27.51 2.47
C PHE A 48 -0.70 27.44 1.30
N PRO A 49 -0.53 28.52 0.52
CA PRO A 49 0.48 28.55 -0.53
C PRO A 49 1.88 28.62 0.10
N TRP A 50 2.51 27.46 0.31
CA TRP A 50 3.93 27.36 0.70
C TRP A 50 4.90 27.90 -0.38
N ARG A 51 4.36 28.19 -1.59
CA ARG A 51 5.07 28.76 -2.74
C ARG A 51 5.75 30.10 -2.46
N ALA A 52 5.26 30.89 -1.51
CA ALA A 52 5.77 32.24 -1.28
C ALA A 52 6.99 32.31 -0.34
N TYR A 53 7.32 31.25 0.39
CA TYR A 53 8.37 31.28 1.43
C TYR A 53 9.65 30.53 1.07
N ALA A 54 9.61 29.58 0.12
CA ALA A 54 10.79 28.79 -0.26
C ALA A 54 11.77 29.56 -1.16
N ALA A 55 11.29 30.49 -1.99
CA ALA A 55 12.12 31.27 -2.90
C ALA A 55 12.99 32.35 -2.21
N PHE A 56 12.87 32.53 -0.89
CA PHE A 56 13.50 33.63 -0.16
C PHE A 56 14.78 33.23 0.61
N PHE A 57 15.13 31.94 0.69
CA PHE A 57 16.14 31.46 1.66
C PHE A 57 17.18 30.43 1.15
N GLU A 58 17.34 30.21 -0.16
CA GLU A 58 18.47 29.42 -0.67
C GLU A 58 19.61 30.33 -1.16
N GLU A 59 20.80 30.12 -0.59
CA GLU A 59 22.04 30.81 -0.96
C GLU A 59 22.47 30.47 -2.41
N ASP A 60 23.01 31.51 -3.05
CA ASP A 60 23.54 31.61 -4.41
C ASP A 60 24.29 30.40 -4.93
N ASN A 61 23.86 29.86 -6.09
CA ASN A 61 24.73 29.06 -6.96
C ASN A 61 24.40 29.17 -8.47
N GLY A 62 23.57 30.13 -8.91
CA GLY A 62 23.33 30.33 -10.35
C GLY A 62 23.00 31.79 -10.67
N SER A 63 23.72 32.36 -11.65
CA SER A 63 23.59 33.77 -12.07
C SER A 63 22.64 33.92 -13.27
N ILE A 64 22.02 35.10 -13.42
CA ILE A 64 21.24 35.48 -14.63
C ILE A 64 22.14 36.34 -15.51
N LEU A 65 22.19 36.04 -16.82
CA LEU A 65 22.92 36.87 -17.79
C LEU A 65 21.95 37.78 -18.51
N ILE A 66 22.22 39.08 -18.51
CA ILE A 66 21.41 40.07 -19.23
C ILE A 66 22.30 40.78 -20.25
N PHE A 67 21.95 40.65 -21.52
CA PHE A 67 22.63 41.30 -22.63
C PHE A 67 21.89 42.55 -23.09
N ASN A 68 22.65 43.64 -23.29
CA ASN A 68 22.16 44.93 -23.75
C ASN A 68 21.01 45.51 -22.90
N GLN A 69 21.07 45.32 -21.59
CA GLN A 69 20.06 45.80 -20.65
C GLN A 69 19.69 47.28 -20.89
N PRO A 70 18.40 47.59 -21.12
CA PRO A 70 17.94 48.96 -21.33
C PRO A 70 17.77 49.73 -20.02
N ASP A 71 17.84 51.06 -20.10
CA ASP A 71 17.65 51.95 -18.96
C ASP A 71 16.21 51.82 -18.40
N SER A 72 15.22 51.58 -19.27
CA SER A 72 13.84 51.36 -18.84
C SER A 72 13.63 50.07 -18.01
N PHE A 73 14.50 49.07 -18.17
CA PHE A 73 14.44 47.86 -17.34
C PHE A 73 15.04 48.12 -15.94
N ASP A 74 16.11 48.92 -15.86
CA ASP A 74 16.66 49.39 -14.58
C ASP A 74 15.63 50.24 -13.79
N ASP A 75 14.91 51.13 -14.48
CA ASP A 75 13.83 51.92 -13.89
C ASP A 75 12.68 51.03 -13.37
N TYR A 76 12.30 50.01 -14.13
CA TYR A 76 11.28 49.04 -13.71
C TYR A 76 11.70 48.27 -12.45
N LEU A 77 12.92 47.72 -12.43
CA LEU A 77 13.43 46.97 -11.28
C LEU A 77 13.47 47.84 -10.01
N TYR A 78 13.82 49.13 -10.17
CA TYR A 78 13.78 50.11 -9.08
C TYR A 78 12.36 50.39 -8.59
N VAL A 79 11.40 50.60 -9.49
CA VAL A 79 9.99 50.86 -9.15
C VAL A 79 9.31 49.64 -8.52
N ALA A 80 9.70 48.43 -8.92
CA ALA A 80 9.12 47.17 -8.45
C ALA A 80 9.73 46.66 -7.13
N GLU A 81 10.71 47.37 -6.56
CA GLU A 81 11.46 46.97 -5.35
C GLU A 81 12.08 45.56 -5.44
N ILE A 82 12.45 45.13 -6.65
CA ILE A 82 13.04 43.80 -6.87
C ILE A 82 14.54 43.90 -6.51
N PRO A 83 15.06 43.08 -5.57
CA PRO A 83 16.47 43.11 -5.21
C PRO A 83 17.33 42.73 -6.42
N HIS A 84 18.45 43.43 -6.62
CA HIS A 84 19.42 43.10 -7.67
C HIS A 84 19.83 41.64 -7.50
N THR A 85 19.39 40.78 -8.41
CA THR A 85 19.83 39.39 -8.43
C THR A 85 21.29 39.35 -8.88
N ASN A 86 21.99 38.22 -8.74
CA ASN A 86 23.35 38.06 -9.26
C ASN A 86 23.34 38.11 -10.80
N GLU A 87 23.27 39.33 -11.32
CA GLU A 87 23.11 39.68 -12.73
C GLU A 87 24.45 40.09 -13.31
N LEU A 88 24.89 39.38 -14.34
CA LEU A 88 26.05 39.77 -15.15
C LEU A 88 25.54 40.53 -16.38
N LYS A 89 25.68 41.87 -16.35
CA LYS A 89 25.35 42.75 -17.48
C LYS A 89 26.44 42.69 -18.55
N LEU A 90 26.10 42.20 -19.73
CA LEU A 90 27.02 42.06 -20.88
C LEU A 90 26.49 42.82 -22.10
N LYS A 91 27.37 43.14 -23.06
CA LYS A 91 26.98 43.74 -24.34
C LYS A 91 27.26 42.76 -25.47
N THR A 92 26.38 42.71 -26.47
CA THR A 92 26.55 41.85 -27.66
C THR A 92 25.86 42.46 -28.87
N ASP A 93 26.51 42.33 -30.03
CA ASP A 93 25.92 42.70 -31.32
C ASP A 93 25.19 41.48 -31.96
N ALA A 94 25.35 40.29 -31.38
CA ALA A 94 24.81 39.03 -31.86
C ALA A 94 23.42 38.77 -31.26
N TYR A 95 22.36 39.29 -31.90
CA TYR A 95 20.99 39.22 -31.40
C TYR A 95 20.29 37.85 -31.64
N TYR A 96 20.68 37.09 -32.67
CA TYR A 96 20.11 35.76 -32.99
C TYR A 96 21.18 34.64 -33.10
N ASP A 97 22.23 34.71 -32.28
CA ASP A 97 23.33 33.72 -32.31
C ASP A 97 23.20 32.70 -31.17
N PHE A 98 22.44 31.63 -31.45
CA PHE A 98 22.15 30.55 -30.51
C PHE A 98 23.41 29.88 -29.95
N THR A 99 24.45 29.70 -30.80
CA THR A 99 25.70 29.04 -30.40
C THR A 99 26.52 29.93 -29.46
N TYR A 100 26.52 31.24 -29.68
CA TYR A 100 27.18 32.19 -28.79
C TYR A 100 26.55 32.20 -27.38
N PHE A 101 25.22 32.14 -27.29
CA PHE A 101 24.52 32.15 -25.99
C PHE A 101 24.61 30.82 -25.25
N GLU A 102 24.68 29.68 -25.97
CA GLU A 102 25.03 28.37 -25.42
C GLU A 102 26.41 28.40 -24.74
N GLU A 103 27.44 28.90 -25.44
CA GLU A 103 28.78 29.06 -24.88
C GLU A 103 28.81 29.98 -23.65
N CYS A 104 27.94 31.00 -23.62
CA CYS A 104 27.84 31.90 -22.48
C CYS A 104 27.18 31.25 -21.25
N LEU A 105 26.11 30.48 -21.43
CA LEU A 105 25.48 29.71 -20.34
C LEU A 105 26.50 28.77 -19.68
N ASP A 106 27.29 28.06 -20.50
CA ASP A 106 28.40 27.18 -20.10
C ASP A 106 29.54 27.88 -19.39
N LYS A 107 29.97 29.03 -19.90
CA LYS A 107 31.11 29.76 -19.35
C LYS A 107 30.82 30.41 -17.99
N TYR A 108 29.60 30.89 -17.76
CA TYR A 108 29.23 31.67 -16.56
C TYR A 108 28.41 30.88 -15.54
N ASP A 109 28.15 29.60 -15.82
CA ASP A 109 27.31 28.73 -14.99
C ASP A 109 25.96 29.37 -14.64
N SER A 110 25.30 29.85 -15.71
CA SER A 110 24.05 30.61 -15.64
C SER A 110 22.90 29.74 -16.12
N TYR A 111 21.71 29.92 -15.53
CA TYR A 111 20.53 29.13 -15.88
C TYR A 111 19.59 29.83 -16.87
N LEU A 112 19.74 31.14 -17.04
CA LEU A 112 18.90 31.97 -17.89
C LEU A 112 19.72 33.10 -18.52
N VAL A 113 19.56 33.29 -19.83
CA VAL A 113 20.05 34.44 -20.58
C VAL A 113 18.86 35.23 -21.11
N ILE A 114 18.87 36.55 -20.86
CA ILE A 114 17.90 37.52 -21.40
C ILE A 114 18.66 38.45 -22.34
N VAL A 115 18.19 38.58 -23.58
CA VAL A 115 18.84 39.39 -24.62
C VAL A 115 17.89 40.46 -25.10
N PHE A 116 18.29 41.72 -24.89
CA PHE A 116 17.64 42.88 -25.47
C PHE A 116 18.33 43.27 -26.80
N PRO A 117 17.58 43.74 -27.81
CA PRO A 117 18.20 44.29 -29.02
C PRO A 117 18.92 45.60 -28.70
N GLU A 118 20.00 45.88 -29.42
CA GLU A 118 20.72 47.14 -29.27
C GLU A 118 19.79 48.33 -29.57
N GLY A 119 19.83 49.36 -28.71
CA GLY A 119 18.94 50.52 -28.80
C GLY A 119 17.47 50.20 -28.48
N PHE A 120 17.20 49.23 -27.58
CA PHE A 120 15.84 48.81 -27.23
C PHE A 120 14.92 49.97 -26.83
N ASP A 121 15.36 50.86 -25.93
CA ASP A 121 14.53 51.99 -25.47
C ASP A 121 14.19 52.97 -26.60
N GLU A 122 15.15 53.26 -27.48
CA GLU A 122 14.90 54.11 -28.65
C GLU A 122 13.85 53.47 -29.58
N LYS A 123 13.89 52.15 -29.77
CA LYS A 123 12.92 51.43 -30.62
C LYS A 123 11.53 51.30 -30.00
N VAL A 124 11.45 51.26 -28.66
CA VAL A 124 10.18 51.15 -27.94
C VAL A 124 9.46 52.49 -27.85
N PHE A 125 10.19 53.56 -27.52
CA PHE A 125 9.62 54.88 -27.23
C PHE A 125 9.64 55.85 -28.42
N ASP A 126 10.22 55.49 -29.56
CA ASP A 126 10.08 56.24 -30.83
C ASP A 126 8.77 55.87 -31.55
N ASP A 127 7.94 56.88 -31.81
CA ASP A 127 6.66 56.77 -32.52
C ASP A 127 6.83 56.54 -34.04
N THR A 128 8.03 56.71 -34.59
CA THR A 128 8.31 56.58 -36.04
C THR A 128 8.80 55.21 -36.48
N SER A 129 9.11 54.31 -35.53
CA SER A 129 9.52 52.92 -35.80
C SER A 129 8.32 51.99 -36.02
N GLU A 130 8.22 51.37 -37.20
CA GLU A 130 7.25 50.29 -37.49
C GLU A 130 7.68 48.93 -36.92
N GLU A 131 8.94 48.77 -36.48
CA GLU A 131 9.45 47.53 -35.92
C GLU A 131 9.24 47.47 -34.41
N THR A 132 8.50 46.47 -33.94
CA THR A 132 8.40 46.14 -32.51
C THR A 132 9.59 45.27 -32.12
N PRO A 133 10.50 45.73 -31.24
CA PRO A 133 11.59 44.89 -30.76
C PRO A 133 11.03 43.69 -29.99
N GLU A 134 11.71 42.55 -30.06
CA GLU A 134 11.39 41.35 -29.28
C GLU A 134 12.39 41.23 -28.13
N ILE A 135 12.04 40.51 -27.07
CA ILE A 135 13.01 40.13 -26.02
C ILE A 135 13.25 38.63 -26.16
N LEU A 136 14.52 38.23 -26.29
CA LEU A 136 14.90 36.83 -26.47
C LEU A 136 15.38 36.22 -25.16
N THR A 137 14.88 35.03 -24.87
CA THR A 137 15.25 34.24 -23.69
C THR A 137 15.81 32.87 -24.09
N TYR A 138 16.97 32.53 -23.52
CA TYR A 138 17.67 31.25 -23.71
C TYR A 138 17.89 30.56 -22.38
N ILE A 139 17.67 29.25 -22.33
CA ILE A 139 17.61 28.51 -21.07
C ILE A 139 18.44 27.23 -21.12
N ARG A 140 18.93 26.86 -19.95
CA ARG A 140 19.59 25.58 -19.69
C ARG A 140 18.63 24.64 -18.96
N GLU A 141 18.40 23.44 -19.50
CA GLU A 141 17.42 22.46 -18.99
C GLU A 141 18.04 21.19 -18.36
N ASP A 142 19.31 21.24 -17.96
CA ASP A 142 20.03 20.09 -17.40
C ASP A 142 19.57 19.72 -15.97
N GLU A 143 19.05 20.67 -15.19
CA GLU A 143 18.52 20.42 -13.85
C GLU A 143 17.10 20.96 -13.60
N LEU A 144 16.30 20.18 -12.86
CA LEU A 144 14.90 20.48 -12.53
C LEU A 144 14.73 21.78 -11.71
N ILE A 145 15.77 22.18 -10.97
CA ILE A 145 15.80 23.42 -10.16
C ILE A 145 15.84 24.66 -11.05
N PHE A 146 16.51 24.60 -12.20
CA PHE A 146 16.65 25.73 -13.13
C PHE A 146 15.36 26.05 -13.88
N SER A 147 14.57 25.03 -14.21
CA SER A 147 13.24 25.18 -14.84
C SER A 147 12.25 25.97 -13.95
N ALA A 148 12.18 25.66 -12.66
CA ALA A 148 11.28 26.36 -11.74
C ALA A 148 11.70 27.83 -11.48
N ARG A 149 13.01 28.11 -11.50
CA ARG A 149 13.55 29.48 -11.36
C ARG A 149 13.29 30.32 -12.62
N LYS A 150 13.39 29.72 -13.82
CA LYS A 150 13.02 30.37 -15.09
C LYS A 150 11.59 30.87 -15.07
N ASP A 151 10.63 30.02 -14.68
CA ASP A 151 9.21 30.37 -14.71
C ASP A 151 8.91 31.61 -13.85
N TYR A 152 9.58 31.76 -12.71
CA TYR A 152 9.44 32.98 -11.90
C TYR A 152 9.91 34.24 -12.64
N VAL A 153 11.09 34.20 -13.26
CA VAL A 153 11.68 35.37 -13.94
C VAL A 153 10.88 35.72 -15.20
N VAL A 154 10.50 34.73 -16.01
CA VAL A 154 9.75 34.97 -17.24
C VAL A 154 8.30 35.39 -16.93
N ASP A 155 7.60 34.65 -16.07
CA ASP A 155 6.16 34.86 -15.86
C ASP A 155 5.83 35.98 -14.88
N ASN A 156 6.76 36.35 -13.97
CA ASN A 156 6.53 37.45 -13.03
C ASN A 156 7.32 38.70 -13.38
N ILE A 157 8.64 38.60 -13.63
CA ILE A 157 9.48 39.79 -13.84
C ILE A 157 9.30 40.31 -15.26
N LEU A 158 9.56 39.48 -16.28
CA LEU A 158 9.47 39.93 -17.67
C LEU A 158 8.01 40.22 -18.10
N ALA A 159 7.04 39.43 -17.66
CA ALA A 159 5.63 39.71 -17.92
C ALA A 159 5.14 41.01 -17.23
N SER A 160 5.60 41.30 -16.01
CA SER A 160 5.28 42.56 -15.34
C SER A 160 6.00 43.74 -15.99
N TYR A 161 7.22 43.53 -16.49
CA TYR A 161 7.94 44.53 -17.27
C TYR A 161 7.25 44.83 -18.61
N GLN A 162 6.75 43.81 -19.32
CA GLN A 162 5.89 44.03 -20.51
C GLN A 162 4.67 44.88 -20.19
N LYS A 163 4.03 44.65 -19.03
CA LYS A 163 2.89 45.44 -18.59
C LYS A 163 3.32 46.89 -18.30
N TYR A 164 4.46 47.09 -17.65
CA TYR A 164 5.04 48.40 -17.41
C TYR A 164 5.34 49.15 -18.72
N LEU A 165 5.98 48.49 -19.68
CA LEU A 165 6.27 49.08 -21.00
C LEU A 165 4.99 49.40 -21.78
N LYS A 166 3.96 48.57 -21.68
CA LYS A 166 2.65 48.84 -22.28
C LYS A 166 1.97 50.07 -21.67
N GLU A 167 2.10 50.25 -20.36
CA GLU A 167 1.56 51.43 -19.66
C GLU A 167 2.30 52.72 -20.05
N GLN A 168 3.61 52.64 -20.33
CA GLN A 168 4.45 53.81 -20.66
C GLN A 168 4.47 54.14 -22.16
N SER A 169 4.57 53.15 -23.04
CA SER A 169 4.72 53.31 -24.50
C SER A 169 3.42 53.07 -25.30
N GLY A 170 2.40 52.47 -24.68
CA GLY A 170 1.18 52.05 -25.37
C GLY A 170 1.33 50.84 -26.31
N LYS A 171 2.56 50.35 -26.55
CA LYS A 171 2.86 49.19 -27.42
C LYS A 171 2.96 47.90 -26.61
N LEU A 172 2.52 46.77 -27.18
CA LEU A 172 2.73 45.44 -26.60
C LEU A 172 4.00 44.85 -27.20
N ILE A 173 5.00 44.59 -26.36
CA ILE A 173 6.30 44.07 -26.80
C ILE A 173 6.29 42.55 -26.63
N PRO A 174 6.48 41.76 -27.71
CA PRO A 174 6.52 40.31 -27.61
C PRO A 174 7.79 39.84 -26.87
N ILE A 175 7.65 38.82 -26.02
CA ILE A 175 8.75 38.00 -25.52
C ILE A 175 8.63 36.67 -26.26
N ASN A 176 9.75 36.14 -26.76
CA ASN A 176 9.75 34.85 -27.42
C ASN A 176 9.37 33.72 -26.46
N GLU A 177 8.87 32.58 -26.98
CA GLU A 177 8.89 31.36 -26.17
C GLU A 177 10.36 31.02 -25.85
N PRO A 178 10.72 30.73 -24.59
CA PRO A 178 12.09 30.44 -24.21
C PRO A 178 12.67 29.31 -25.05
N VAL A 179 13.84 29.56 -25.66
CA VAL A 179 14.50 28.56 -26.50
C VAL A 179 15.36 27.67 -25.60
N ALA A 180 14.92 26.42 -25.46
CA ALA A 180 15.63 25.38 -24.72
C ALA A 180 16.88 24.91 -25.47
N ILE A 181 18.02 24.88 -24.78
CA ILE A 181 19.29 24.40 -25.31
C ILE A 181 19.60 23.05 -24.65
N GLU A 182 19.42 21.95 -25.38
CA GLU A 182 19.81 20.61 -24.95
C GLU A 182 21.32 20.42 -25.10
N VAL A 183 22.04 20.44 -23.98
CA VAL A 183 23.41 19.89 -23.94
C VAL A 183 23.29 18.39 -24.22
N GLN A 184 24.04 17.86 -25.20
CA GLN A 184 24.00 16.43 -25.57
C GLN A 184 24.30 15.53 -24.35
N GLY A 185 23.24 15.11 -23.67
CA GLY A 185 23.26 14.28 -22.48
C GLY A 185 21.90 13.65 -22.26
N THR A 186 21.69 12.47 -22.83
CA THR A 186 20.71 11.45 -22.41
C THR A 186 19.26 11.90 -22.16
N ALA A 187 18.40 11.62 -23.15
CA ALA A 187 16.97 11.30 -23.03
C ALA A 187 16.14 12.18 -22.08
N THR A 188 15.50 13.20 -22.67
CA THR A 188 14.37 13.96 -22.14
C THR A 188 13.44 13.12 -21.26
N ALA A 189 13.48 13.36 -19.94
CA ALA A 189 12.37 13.04 -19.06
C ALA A 189 11.22 14.03 -19.37
N PRO A 190 9.96 13.59 -19.41
CA PRO A 190 8.85 14.52 -19.60
C PRO A 190 8.80 15.51 -18.43
N GLU A 191 8.48 16.78 -18.71
CA GLU A 191 8.21 17.83 -17.72
C GLU A 191 7.19 17.36 -16.66
N VAL A 192 7.65 16.83 -15.53
CA VAL A 192 6.78 16.56 -14.38
C VAL A 192 6.75 17.82 -13.53
N SER A 193 5.86 18.75 -13.89
CA SER A 193 5.43 19.84 -13.00
C SER A 193 5.15 19.29 -11.60
N PHE A 194 5.65 19.95 -10.56
CA PHE A 194 5.44 19.60 -9.16
C PHE A 194 3.98 19.25 -8.79
N SER A 195 3.00 19.88 -9.45
CA SER A 195 1.57 19.58 -9.30
C SER A 195 1.13 18.28 -9.99
N SER A 196 1.77 17.89 -11.10
CA SER A 196 1.44 16.69 -11.86
C SER A 196 1.86 15.42 -11.13
N GLY A 197 2.96 15.42 -10.35
CA GLY A 197 3.39 14.26 -9.55
C GLY A 197 2.38 13.87 -8.45
N ILE A 198 1.90 14.83 -7.66
CA ILE A 198 0.90 14.60 -6.61
C ILE A 198 -0.45 14.19 -7.21
N MET A 199 -0.88 14.86 -8.29
CA MET A 199 -2.12 14.51 -8.98
C MET A 199 -2.04 13.12 -9.63
N THR A 200 -0.88 12.76 -10.19
CA THR A 200 -0.63 11.43 -10.77
C THR A 200 -0.65 10.34 -9.71
N PHE A 201 -0.04 10.56 -8.54
CA PHE A 201 -0.13 9.62 -7.42
C PHE A 201 -1.57 9.49 -6.91
N ALA A 202 -2.28 10.60 -6.71
CA ALA A 202 -3.68 10.57 -6.26
C ALA A 202 -4.58 9.83 -7.26
N ALA A 203 -4.37 10.03 -8.56
CA ALA A 203 -5.09 9.36 -9.62
C ALA A 203 -4.75 7.88 -9.75
N LYS A 204 -3.46 7.51 -9.72
CA LYS A 204 -3.01 6.12 -9.88
C LYS A 204 -3.17 5.26 -8.63
N SER A 205 -3.23 5.87 -7.45
CA SER A 205 -3.27 5.17 -6.16
C SER A 205 -4.57 5.39 -5.38
N LEU A 206 -4.91 6.64 -5.05
CA LEU A 206 -6.00 6.96 -4.12
C LEU A 206 -7.38 6.76 -4.74
N ALA A 207 -7.59 7.24 -5.97
CA ALA A 207 -8.87 7.15 -6.67
C ALA A 207 -9.33 5.69 -6.88
N PRO A 208 -8.51 4.77 -7.43
CA PRO A 208 -8.85 3.35 -7.52
C PRO A 208 -9.14 2.72 -6.15
N LEU A 209 -8.36 3.05 -5.12
CA LEU A 209 -8.57 2.53 -3.77
C LEU A 209 -9.95 2.91 -3.21
N LEU A 210 -10.37 4.17 -3.38
CA LEU A 210 -11.68 4.63 -2.91
C LEU A 210 -12.84 3.94 -3.65
N LEU A 211 -12.71 3.78 -4.97
CA LEU A 211 -13.70 3.07 -5.79
C LEU A 211 -13.83 1.60 -5.37
N PHE A 212 -12.70 0.93 -5.08
CA PHE A 212 -12.66 -0.43 -4.56
C PHE A 212 -13.36 -0.55 -3.20
N ILE A 213 -13.03 0.33 -2.25
CA ILE A 213 -13.63 0.32 -0.92
C ILE A 213 -15.15 0.56 -1.01
N ALA A 214 -15.59 1.47 -1.88
CA ALA A 214 -17.01 1.74 -2.12
C ALA A 214 -17.75 0.49 -2.62
N ILE A 215 -17.22 -0.20 -3.64
CA ILE A 215 -17.81 -1.44 -4.17
C ILE A 215 -17.85 -2.53 -3.09
N LEU A 216 -16.75 -2.76 -2.38
CA LEU A 216 -16.66 -3.78 -1.35
C LEU A 216 -17.66 -3.54 -0.21
N TYR A 217 -17.76 -2.30 0.26
CA TYR A 217 -18.67 -1.95 1.34
C TYR A 217 -20.13 -2.05 0.92
N ALA A 218 -20.48 -1.52 -0.26
CA ALA A 218 -21.84 -1.56 -0.77
C ALA A 218 -22.29 -3.00 -1.07
N SER A 219 -21.40 -3.82 -1.65
CA SER A 219 -21.67 -5.23 -1.92
C SER A 219 -21.84 -6.04 -0.62
N MET A 220 -20.98 -5.84 0.39
CA MET A 220 -21.12 -6.50 1.69
C MET A 220 -22.48 -6.22 2.34
N ASN A 221 -22.90 -4.95 2.38
CA ASN A 221 -24.15 -4.54 3.02
C ASN A 221 -25.39 -5.04 2.29
N SER A 222 -25.38 -5.01 0.96
CA SER A 222 -26.52 -5.43 0.15
C SER A 222 -26.57 -6.95 -0.05
N GLY A 223 -25.44 -7.60 -0.31
CA GLY A 223 -25.38 -9.00 -0.73
C GLY A 223 -25.36 -10.03 0.40
N THR A 224 -24.76 -9.73 1.56
CA THR A 224 -24.68 -10.73 2.65
C THR A 224 -26.06 -11.09 3.21
N ASN A 225 -27.02 -10.17 3.12
CA ASN A 225 -28.38 -10.34 3.64
C ASN A 225 -29.34 -11.08 2.68
N ILE A 226 -29.02 -11.19 1.39
CA ILE A 226 -30.00 -11.67 0.40
C ILE A 226 -30.37 -13.15 0.61
N ILE A 227 -29.39 -14.04 0.79
CA ILE A 227 -29.67 -15.47 0.98
C ILE A 227 -29.55 -15.84 2.46
N ALA A 228 -28.46 -15.44 3.12
CA ALA A 228 -28.25 -15.72 4.54
C ALA A 228 -29.33 -15.06 5.43
N GLY A 229 -29.83 -13.88 5.05
CA GLY A 229 -30.93 -13.22 5.77
C GLY A 229 -32.27 -13.91 5.57
N GLU A 230 -32.55 -14.45 4.39
CA GLU A 230 -33.76 -15.25 4.15
C GLU A 230 -33.69 -16.62 4.84
N LYS A 231 -32.49 -17.19 4.99
CA LYS A 231 -32.27 -18.40 5.82
C LYS A 231 -32.50 -18.09 7.30
N GLU A 232 -31.99 -16.98 7.79
CA GLU A 232 -32.15 -16.54 9.18
C GLU A 232 -33.62 -16.27 9.53
N LYS A 233 -34.41 -15.76 8.58
CA LYS A 233 -35.85 -15.53 8.72
C LYS A 233 -36.71 -16.79 8.51
N GLY A 234 -36.13 -17.89 8.04
CA GLY A 234 -36.85 -19.12 7.69
C GLY A 234 -37.71 -19.02 6.43
N THR A 235 -37.56 -17.95 5.64
CA THR A 235 -38.34 -17.70 4.40
C THR A 235 -37.69 -18.33 3.17
N PHE A 236 -36.41 -18.73 3.25
CA PHE A 236 -35.66 -19.27 2.12
C PHE A 236 -36.27 -20.55 1.52
N ALA A 237 -36.77 -21.46 2.36
CA ALA A 237 -37.42 -22.68 1.89
C ALA A 237 -38.67 -22.39 1.03
N ALA A 238 -39.45 -21.36 1.39
CA ALA A 238 -40.62 -20.95 0.62
C ALA A 238 -40.23 -20.38 -0.76
N ILE A 239 -39.11 -19.66 -0.85
CA ILE A 239 -38.57 -19.14 -2.12
C ILE A 239 -38.14 -20.29 -3.04
N LEU A 240 -37.52 -21.33 -2.48
CA LEU A 240 -37.09 -22.51 -3.26
C LEU A 240 -38.25 -23.37 -3.77
N LEU A 241 -39.44 -23.24 -3.19
CA LEU A 241 -40.67 -23.90 -3.63
C LEU A 241 -41.44 -23.09 -4.69
N SER A 242 -41.03 -21.84 -4.94
CA SER A 242 -41.61 -21.02 -5.99
C SER A 242 -41.26 -21.58 -7.38
N PRO A 243 -42.06 -21.28 -8.43
CA PRO A 243 -41.81 -21.78 -9.79
C PRO A 243 -40.63 -21.09 -10.50
N VAL A 244 -39.66 -20.55 -9.75
CA VAL A 244 -38.47 -19.84 -10.25
C VAL A 244 -37.27 -20.76 -10.16
N SER A 245 -36.48 -20.84 -11.23
CA SER A 245 -35.26 -21.66 -11.24
C SER A 245 -34.18 -21.07 -10.32
N ARG A 246 -33.31 -21.93 -9.78
CA ARG A 246 -32.18 -21.50 -8.93
C ARG A 246 -31.23 -20.54 -9.67
N LEU A 247 -31.13 -20.68 -10.98
CA LEU A 247 -30.32 -19.79 -11.81
C LEU A 247 -30.94 -18.40 -11.89
N GLU A 248 -32.25 -18.31 -12.14
CA GLU A 248 -32.98 -17.03 -12.17
C GLU A 248 -32.92 -16.32 -10.81
N LEU A 249 -33.01 -17.07 -9.71
CA LEU A 249 -32.85 -16.52 -8.36
C LEU A 249 -31.46 -15.86 -8.19
N ILE A 250 -30.39 -16.60 -8.47
CA ILE A 250 -29.02 -16.10 -8.34
C ILE A 250 -28.72 -14.94 -9.30
N ILE A 251 -29.24 -14.98 -10.53
CA ILE A 251 -29.07 -13.88 -11.49
C ILE A 251 -29.80 -12.63 -11.01
N GLY A 252 -31.02 -12.77 -10.47
CA GLY A 252 -31.78 -11.65 -9.90
C GLY A 252 -31.05 -11.01 -8.72
N ASP A 253 -30.52 -11.84 -7.82
CA ASP A 253 -29.71 -11.40 -6.69
C ASP A 253 -28.42 -10.71 -7.14
N LEU A 254 -27.74 -11.28 -8.14
CA LEU A 254 -26.51 -10.72 -8.71
C LEU A 254 -26.75 -9.33 -9.27
N LEU A 255 -27.77 -9.14 -10.10
CA LEU A 255 -28.10 -7.84 -10.70
C LEU A 255 -28.44 -6.81 -9.61
N GLY A 256 -29.18 -7.22 -8.59
CA GLY A 256 -29.52 -6.34 -7.46
C GLY A 256 -28.28 -5.86 -6.69
N VAL A 257 -27.39 -6.79 -6.32
CA VAL A 257 -26.17 -6.48 -5.56
C VAL A 257 -25.16 -5.71 -6.40
N SER A 258 -24.96 -6.12 -7.66
CA SER A 258 -23.99 -5.46 -8.54
C SER A 258 -24.41 -4.03 -8.84
N MET A 259 -25.71 -3.76 -9.04
CA MET A 259 -26.21 -2.39 -9.22
C MET A 259 -26.10 -1.56 -7.94
N ALA A 260 -26.41 -2.15 -6.78
CA ALA A 260 -26.25 -1.48 -5.49
C ALA A 260 -24.79 -1.11 -5.19
N ALA A 261 -23.82 -1.91 -5.68
CA ALA A 261 -22.40 -1.63 -5.55
C ALA A 261 -21.84 -0.69 -6.63
N PHE A 262 -22.31 -0.82 -7.87
CA PHE A 262 -21.84 -0.03 -9.01
C PHE A 262 -22.28 1.42 -8.93
N LEU A 263 -23.52 1.71 -8.53
CA LEU A 263 -24.06 3.07 -8.59
C LEU A 263 -23.30 4.09 -7.71
N PRO A 264 -22.99 3.81 -6.43
CA PRO A 264 -22.18 4.72 -5.61
C PRO A 264 -20.77 4.93 -6.17
N ALA A 265 -20.17 3.86 -6.69
CA ALA A 265 -18.83 3.92 -7.27
C ALA A 265 -18.81 4.70 -8.59
N LEU A 266 -19.87 4.58 -9.42
CA LEU A 266 -20.02 5.35 -10.65
C LEU A 266 -20.13 6.85 -10.36
N VAL A 267 -20.92 7.23 -9.35
CA VAL A 267 -21.04 8.63 -8.92
C VAL A 267 -19.67 9.17 -8.50
N MET A 268 -18.91 8.41 -7.70
CA MET A 268 -17.56 8.77 -7.30
C MET A 268 -16.61 8.91 -8.50
N LEU A 269 -16.68 7.98 -9.45
CA LEU A 269 -15.90 8.01 -10.69
C LEU A 269 -16.16 9.30 -11.48
N ILE A 270 -17.43 9.68 -11.63
CA ILE A 270 -17.81 10.92 -12.32
C ILE A 270 -17.18 12.13 -11.62
N PHE A 271 -17.27 12.21 -10.28
CA PHE A 271 -16.63 13.30 -9.52
C PHE A 271 -15.11 13.34 -9.70
N ILE A 272 -14.46 12.18 -9.76
CA ILE A 272 -13.02 12.10 -10.02
C ILE A 272 -12.72 12.74 -11.39
N PHE A 273 -13.41 12.35 -12.45
CA PHE A 273 -13.19 12.89 -13.80
C PHE A 273 -13.64 14.35 -14.00
N MET A 274 -14.35 14.96 -13.05
CA MET A 274 -14.63 16.40 -13.07
C MET A 274 -13.39 17.24 -12.70
N ILE A 275 -12.32 16.63 -12.21
CA ILE A 275 -11.06 17.31 -11.93
C ILE A 275 -10.34 17.60 -13.26
N PRO A 276 -10.02 18.88 -13.59
CA PRO A 276 -9.52 19.28 -14.92
C PRO A 276 -8.21 18.62 -15.39
N ALA A 277 -7.47 17.94 -14.51
CA ALA A 277 -6.18 17.33 -14.82
C ALA A 277 -6.25 15.87 -15.34
N TYR A 278 -7.45 15.34 -15.58
CA TYR A 278 -7.65 13.93 -15.95
C TYR A 278 -8.12 13.76 -17.38
N SER A 279 -7.94 12.55 -17.93
CA SER A 279 -8.05 12.18 -19.35
C SER A 279 -9.40 12.45 -20.04
N GLY A 280 -10.38 13.05 -19.34
CA GLY A 280 -11.66 13.47 -19.89
C GLY A 280 -12.58 12.32 -20.30
N LEU A 281 -13.39 12.53 -21.34
CA LEU A 281 -14.45 11.61 -21.77
C LEU A 281 -13.95 10.21 -22.21
N PRO A 282 -12.83 10.06 -22.95
CA PRO A 282 -12.31 8.75 -23.33
C PRO A 282 -11.99 7.86 -22.13
N GLY A 283 -11.44 8.44 -21.05
CA GLY A 283 -11.14 7.70 -19.83
C GLY A 283 -12.39 7.15 -19.15
N ILE A 284 -13.46 7.95 -19.10
CA ILE A 284 -14.76 7.53 -18.53
C ILE A 284 -15.31 6.30 -19.27
N MET A 285 -15.21 6.28 -20.60
CA MET A 285 -15.75 5.18 -21.42
C MET A 285 -15.08 3.84 -21.14
N VAL A 286 -13.78 3.83 -20.80
CA VAL A 286 -13.04 2.61 -20.47
C VAL A 286 -13.17 2.26 -18.98
N ALA A 287 -13.24 3.28 -18.12
CA ALA A 287 -13.38 3.09 -16.68
C ALA A 287 -14.73 2.49 -16.27
N ILE A 288 -15.83 2.80 -16.98
CA ILE A 288 -17.17 2.27 -16.66
C ILE A 288 -17.24 0.73 -16.80
N PRO A 289 -16.85 0.10 -17.93
CA PRO A 289 -16.82 -1.35 -18.07
C PRO A 289 -15.96 -2.05 -17.01
N LEU A 290 -14.79 -1.48 -16.70
CA LEU A 290 -13.90 -1.94 -15.62
C LEU A 290 -14.62 -1.91 -14.27
N LEU A 291 -15.24 -0.78 -13.93
CA LEU A 291 -15.92 -0.62 -12.66
C LEU A 291 -17.12 -1.56 -12.53
N LEU A 292 -17.86 -1.78 -13.63
CA LEU A 292 -18.99 -2.69 -13.69
C LEU A 292 -18.55 -4.16 -13.54
N SER A 293 -17.48 -4.58 -14.23
CA SER A 293 -16.96 -5.95 -14.10
C SER A 293 -16.47 -6.23 -12.68
N LEU A 294 -15.85 -5.25 -12.03
CA LEU A 294 -15.44 -5.36 -10.63
C LEU A 294 -16.65 -5.51 -9.70
N ALA A 295 -17.69 -4.68 -9.88
CA ALA A 295 -18.92 -4.76 -9.09
C ALA A 295 -19.62 -6.13 -9.25
N ILE A 296 -19.64 -6.70 -10.45
CA ILE A 296 -20.18 -8.04 -10.72
C ILE A 296 -19.36 -9.12 -10.00
N LEU A 297 -18.03 -9.05 -10.06
CA LEU A 297 -17.14 -10.01 -9.38
C LEU A 297 -17.37 -10.01 -7.87
N VAL A 298 -17.34 -8.83 -7.25
CA VAL A 298 -17.54 -8.69 -5.80
C VAL A 298 -18.95 -9.14 -5.39
N ALA A 299 -19.97 -8.82 -6.19
CA ALA A 299 -21.34 -9.30 -5.97
C ALA A 299 -21.43 -10.83 -6.03
N ALA A 300 -20.82 -11.46 -7.04
CA ALA A 300 -20.82 -12.91 -7.20
C ALA A 300 -20.14 -13.63 -6.02
N LEU A 301 -19.01 -13.09 -5.53
CA LEU A 301 -18.32 -13.61 -4.35
C LEU A 301 -19.14 -13.42 -3.06
N THR A 302 -19.82 -12.27 -2.92
CA THR A 302 -20.69 -12.01 -1.77
C THR A 302 -21.88 -12.96 -1.72
N ILE A 303 -22.50 -13.22 -2.87
CA ILE A 303 -23.62 -14.18 -2.99
C ILE A 303 -23.14 -15.58 -2.64
N LEU A 304 -21.97 -16.00 -3.16
CA LEU A 304 -21.38 -17.29 -2.81
C LEU A 304 -21.20 -17.45 -1.29
N ILE A 305 -20.69 -16.41 -0.62
CA ILE A 305 -20.55 -16.39 0.85
C ILE A 305 -21.90 -16.45 1.55
N SER A 306 -22.90 -15.73 1.03
CA SER A 306 -24.28 -15.73 1.55
C SER A 306 -24.94 -17.10 1.41
N VAL A 307 -24.71 -17.82 0.30
CA VAL A 307 -25.18 -19.21 0.09
C VAL A 307 -24.56 -20.18 1.07
N ILE A 308 -23.29 -20.02 1.43
CA ILE A 308 -22.59 -20.93 2.34
C ILE A 308 -22.94 -20.66 3.81
N SER A 309 -23.40 -19.44 4.12
CA SER A 309 -23.63 -19.00 5.50
C SER A 309 -25.06 -19.27 5.97
N ASP A 310 -25.20 -19.53 7.28
CA ASP A 310 -26.49 -19.82 7.91
C ASP A 310 -27.18 -18.57 8.49
N SER A 311 -26.44 -17.48 8.68
CA SER A 311 -26.93 -16.20 9.20
C SER A 311 -26.22 -15.00 8.57
N VAL A 312 -26.82 -13.81 8.65
CA VAL A 312 -26.23 -12.57 8.12
C VAL A 312 -24.91 -12.27 8.82
N VAL A 313 -24.84 -12.47 10.13
CA VAL A 313 -23.61 -12.24 10.91
C VAL A 313 -22.49 -13.20 10.47
N SER A 314 -22.82 -14.47 10.20
CA SER A 314 -21.87 -15.43 9.66
C SER A 314 -21.37 -15.01 8.28
N ALA A 315 -22.27 -14.56 7.40
CA ALA A 315 -21.93 -14.10 6.06
C ALA A 315 -21.01 -12.86 6.09
N GLN A 316 -21.30 -11.88 6.93
CA GLN A 316 -20.44 -10.71 7.13
C GLN A 316 -19.06 -11.09 7.68
N THR A 317 -19.01 -12.06 8.60
CA THR A 317 -17.74 -12.57 9.13
C THR A 317 -16.92 -13.28 8.06
N ALA A 318 -17.58 -14.08 7.21
CA ALA A 318 -16.95 -14.77 6.10
C ALA A 318 -16.57 -13.84 4.93
N PHE A 319 -17.17 -12.65 4.84
CA PHE A 319 -16.79 -11.60 3.90
C PHE A 319 -15.52 -10.86 4.31
N LEU A 320 -15.22 -10.77 5.60
CA LEU A 320 -14.07 -10.01 6.09
C LEU A 320 -12.70 -10.48 5.53
N PRO A 321 -12.41 -11.79 5.40
CA PRO A 321 -11.22 -12.25 4.69
C PRO A 321 -11.17 -11.79 3.23
N LEU A 322 -12.30 -11.82 2.51
CA LEU A 322 -12.37 -11.32 1.13
C LEU A 322 -12.07 -9.81 1.09
N PHE A 323 -12.65 -9.02 2.00
CA PHE A 323 -12.39 -7.59 2.11
C PHE A 323 -10.90 -7.31 2.29
N PHE A 324 -10.24 -7.99 3.23
CA PHE A 324 -8.82 -7.81 3.48
C PHE A 324 -7.95 -8.30 2.30
N ILE A 325 -8.30 -9.39 1.62
CA ILE A 325 -7.57 -9.84 0.41
C ILE A 325 -7.58 -8.73 -0.64
N MET A 326 -8.76 -8.15 -0.90
CA MET A 326 -8.92 -7.09 -1.89
C MET A 326 -8.13 -5.83 -1.50
N VAL A 327 -8.19 -5.42 -0.24
CA VAL A 327 -7.45 -4.25 0.26
C VAL A 327 -5.93 -4.49 0.17
N THR A 328 -5.45 -5.67 0.55
CA THR A 328 -4.03 -6.02 0.43
C THR A 328 -3.55 -5.98 -1.01
N ILE A 329 -4.36 -6.46 -1.95
CA ILE A 329 -4.06 -6.32 -3.38
C ILE A 329 -3.97 -4.84 -3.77
N CYS A 330 -4.91 -4.00 -3.34
CA CYS A 330 -4.84 -2.56 -3.60
C CYS A 330 -3.53 -1.95 -3.06
N VAL A 331 -3.13 -2.31 -1.85
CA VAL A 331 -1.86 -1.82 -1.27
C VAL A 331 -0.64 -2.31 -2.06
N THR A 332 -0.62 -3.58 -2.51
CA THR A 332 0.47 -4.06 -3.40
C THR A 332 0.56 -3.24 -4.69
N CYS A 333 -0.58 -2.84 -5.23
CA CYS A 333 -0.61 -2.01 -6.43
C CYS A 333 -0.07 -0.60 -6.17
N ILE A 334 -0.38 0.00 -5.02
CA ILE A 334 0.12 1.33 -4.62
C ILE A 334 1.64 1.33 -4.47
N GLN A 335 2.23 0.24 -3.98
CA GLN A 335 3.68 0.14 -3.83
C GLN A 335 4.44 -0.06 -5.15
N SER A 336 3.77 -0.54 -6.20
CA SER A 336 4.39 -0.90 -7.48
C SER A 336 3.75 -0.15 -8.66
N VAL A 337 3.22 1.06 -8.42
CA VAL A 337 2.47 1.86 -9.41
C VAL A 337 3.27 2.08 -10.70
N ASP A 338 4.57 2.36 -10.57
CA ASP A 338 5.43 2.70 -11.71
C ASP A 338 6.22 1.52 -12.28
N SER A 339 6.36 0.43 -11.51
CA SER A 339 7.11 -0.78 -11.89
C SER A 339 6.24 -1.99 -12.23
N ALA A 340 4.91 -1.80 -12.31
CA ALA A 340 3.98 -2.90 -12.57
C ALA A 340 4.17 -3.51 -13.97
N GLU A 341 4.74 -4.72 -13.98
CA GLU A 341 4.85 -5.58 -15.16
C GLU A 341 3.53 -5.70 -15.92
N ASN A 342 3.62 -5.72 -17.26
CA ASN A 342 2.46 -5.77 -18.16
C ASN A 342 1.50 -6.94 -17.85
N PHE A 343 2.03 -8.03 -17.29
CA PHE A 343 1.27 -9.19 -16.88
C PHE A 343 0.25 -8.87 -15.76
N TYR A 344 0.66 -8.13 -14.72
CA TYR A 344 -0.22 -7.82 -13.58
C TYR A 344 -1.43 -6.97 -14.00
N ARG A 345 -1.27 -6.13 -15.02
CA ARG A 345 -2.34 -5.29 -15.59
C ARG A 345 -3.47 -6.09 -16.25
N MET A 346 -3.24 -7.37 -16.58
CA MET A 346 -4.25 -8.26 -17.17
C MET A 346 -4.97 -9.15 -16.14
N ILE A 347 -4.40 -9.33 -14.95
CA ILE A 347 -4.97 -10.20 -13.92
C ILE A 347 -6.18 -9.49 -13.29
N PRO A 348 -7.32 -10.17 -13.09
CA PRO A 348 -8.45 -9.61 -12.35
C PRO A 348 -8.04 -9.01 -11.00
N ILE A 349 -8.80 -8.01 -10.55
CA ILE A 349 -8.48 -7.15 -9.39
C ILE A 349 -7.24 -6.25 -9.61
N TYR A 350 -6.07 -6.81 -9.91
CA TYR A 350 -4.84 -6.04 -10.20
C TYR A 350 -5.00 -5.11 -11.39
N GLY A 351 -5.48 -5.66 -12.52
CA GLY A 351 -5.78 -4.92 -13.73
C GLY A 351 -6.91 -3.91 -13.56
N HIS A 352 -7.83 -4.12 -12.61
CA HIS A 352 -8.80 -3.07 -12.30
C HIS A 352 -8.17 -1.90 -11.57
N PHE A 353 -7.30 -2.18 -10.60
CA PHE A 353 -6.62 -1.13 -9.86
C PHE A 353 -5.71 -0.31 -10.78
N TYR A 354 -4.80 -0.99 -11.50
CA TYR A 354 -3.88 -0.33 -12.42
C TYR A 354 -4.61 0.32 -13.59
N GLY A 355 -5.59 -0.36 -14.18
CA GLY A 355 -6.37 0.18 -15.30
C GLY A 355 -7.16 1.41 -14.90
N LEU A 356 -7.90 1.38 -13.77
CA LEU A 356 -8.60 2.57 -13.27
C LEU A 356 -7.60 3.71 -12.99
N GLY A 357 -6.46 3.41 -12.37
CA GLY A 357 -5.46 4.43 -12.05
C GLY A 357 -4.81 5.07 -13.28
N SER A 358 -4.41 4.26 -14.26
CA SER A 358 -3.79 4.75 -15.50
C SER A 358 -4.80 5.52 -16.34
N ILE A 359 -6.02 5.00 -16.51
CA ILE A 359 -7.05 5.59 -17.37
C ILE A 359 -7.51 6.95 -16.83
N ILE A 360 -7.47 7.18 -15.52
CA ILE A 360 -7.76 8.50 -14.93
C ILE A 360 -6.73 9.54 -15.40
N CYS A 361 -5.44 9.20 -15.42
CA CYS A 361 -4.38 10.08 -15.93
C CYS A 361 -4.41 10.17 -17.46
N GLU A 362 -4.22 9.05 -18.15
CA GLU A 362 -4.03 8.97 -19.59
C GLU A 362 -4.64 7.69 -20.16
N CYS A 363 -5.39 7.82 -21.26
CA CYS A 363 -6.00 6.69 -21.95
C CYS A 363 -5.17 6.30 -23.19
N THR A 364 -4.24 5.35 -23.03
CA THR A 364 -3.43 4.80 -24.13
C THR A 364 -4.09 3.58 -24.78
N ALA A 365 -3.74 3.28 -26.03
CA ALA A 365 -4.21 2.07 -26.73
C ALA A 365 -3.80 0.77 -26.00
N ARG A 366 -2.65 0.80 -25.31
CA ARG A 366 -2.17 -0.33 -24.52
C ARG A 366 -3.05 -0.59 -23.30
N GLU A 367 -3.45 0.47 -22.61
CA GLU A 367 -4.34 0.35 -21.44
C GLU A 367 -5.74 -0.13 -21.83
N LEU A 368 -6.24 0.26 -23.00
CA LEU A 368 -7.49 -0.27 -23.53
C LEU A 368 -7.45 -1.79 -23.72
N ILE A 369 -6.36 -2.32 -24.30
CA ILE A 369 -6.17 -3.77 -24.52
C ILE A 369 -6.08 -4.51 -23.18
N ASN A 370 -5.21 -4.05 -22.28
CA ASN A 370 -5.02 -4.67 -20.96
C ASN A 370 -6.33 -4.68 -20.16
N SER A 371 -7.07 -3.56 -20.16
CA SER A 371 -8.35 -3.41 -19.48
C SER A 371 -9.43 -4.32 -20.05
N THR A 372 -9.48 -4.47 -21.38
CA THR A 372 -10.43 -5.38 -22.03
C THR A 372 -10.18 -6.84 -21.64
N ILE A 373 -8.92 -7.27 -21.62
CA ILE A 373 -8.52 -8.61 -21.18
C ILE A 373 -8.88 -8.83 -19.71
N CYS A 374 -8.61 -7.84 -18.85
CA CYS A 374 -8.96 -7.87 -17.44
C CYS A 374 -10.48 -8.04 -17.23
N VAL A 375 -11.31 -7.27 -17.95
CA VAL A 375 -12.78 -7.38 -17.91
C VAL A 375 -13.24 -8.79 -18.29
N LEU A 376 -12.70 -9.37 -19.38
CA LEU A 376 -13.07 -10.71 -19.83
C LEU A 376 -12.73 -11.79 -18.79
N PHE A 377 -11.52 -11.77 -18.23
CA PHE A 377 -11.14 -12.71 -17.16
C PHE A 377 -11.97 -12.52 -15.90
N THR A 378 -12.33 -11.28 -15.58
CA THR A 378 -13.16 -10.96 -14.41
C THR A 378 -14.57 -11.51 -14.55
N LEU A 379 -15.17 -11.36 -15.73
CA LEU A 379 -16.49 -11.93 -16.02
C LEU A 379 -16.45 -13.47 -16.03
N LEU A 380 -15.36 -14.07 -16.51
CA LEU A 380 -15.15 -15.53 -16.45
C LEU A 380 -15.12 -16.03 -15.00
N ILE A 381 -14.34 -15.39 -14.12
CA ILE A 381 -14.29 -15.76 -12.69
C ILE A 381 -15.66 -15.56 -12.03
N SER A 382 -16.36 -14.48 -12.38
CA SER A 382 -17.71 -14.20 -11.88
C SER A 382 -18.70 -15.30 -12.28
N ALA A 383 -18.66 -15.74 -13.55
CA ALA A 383 -19.49 -16.84 -14.06
C ALA A 383 -19.22 -18.16 -13.33
N VAL A 384 -17.95 -18.46 -13.01
CA VAL A 384 -17.58 -19.62 -12.19
C VAL A 384 -18.17 -19.51 -10.78
N CYS A 385 -18.08 -18.35 -10.13
CA CYS A 385 -18.64 -18.14 -8.78
C CYS A 385 -20.17 -18.30 -8.77
N ILE A 386 -20.85 -17.83 -9.83
CA ILE A 386 -22.30 -18.00 -10.02
C ILE A 386 -22.64 -19.47 -10.22
N TYR A 387 -21.92 -20.18 -11.09
CA TYR A 387 -22.12 -21.61 -11.33
C TYR A 387 -21.96 -22.42 -10.04
N VAL A 388 -20.93 -22.14 -9.24
CA VAL A 388 -20.72 -22.78 -7.92
C VAL A 388 -21.87 -22.44 -6.98
N SER A 389 -22.33 -21.19 -6.92
CA SER A 389 -23.46 -20.77 -6.07
C SER A 389 -24.74 -21.52 -6.43
N VAL A 390 -25.07 -21.65 -7.72
CA VAL A 390 -26.22 -22.41 -8.20
C VAL A 390 -26.11 -23.89 -7.84
N ARG A 391 -24.92 -24.49 -7.99
CA ARG A 391 -24.66 -25.88 -7.60
C ARG A 391 -24.79 -26.10 -6.10
N LEU A 392 -24.30 -25.17 -5.27
CA LEU A 392 -24.46 -25.26 -3.81
C LEU A 392 -25.92 -25.21 -3.40
N LEU A 393 -26.73 -24.37 -4.05
CA LEU A 393 -28.18 -24.35 -3.81
C LEU A 393 -28.86 -25.67 -4.16
N SER A 394 -28.33 -26.48 -5.08
CA SER A 394 -28.92 -27.81 -5.36
C SER A 394 -28.69 -28.85 -4.26
N SER A 395 -27.83 -28.55 -3.27
CA SER A 395 -27.52 -29.46 -2.18
C SER A 395 -28.33 -29.12 -0.93
N GLU A 396 -29.01 -30.13 -0.38
CA GLU A 396 -29.85 -30.01 0.82
C GLU A 396 -29.11 -29.41 2.02
N ARG A 397 -27.81 -29.69 2.13
CA ARG A 397 -26.93 -29.18 3.18
C ARG A 397 -26.89 -27.65 3.25
N PHE A 398 -27.05 -26.96 2.11
CA PHE A 398 -26.95 -25.50 2.04
C PHE A 398 -28.32 -24.82 1.92
N THR A 399 -29.41 -25.59 1.80
CA THR A 399 -30.77 -25.07 1.66
C THR A 399 -31.65 -25.32 2.88
N LEU A 400 -31.39 -26.38 3.64
CA LEU A 400 -32.11 -26.69 4.87
C LEU A 400 -31.22 -26.32 6.05
N ASN A 401 -31.70 -25.42 6.91
CA ASN A 401 -31.15 -25.35 8.26
C ASN A 401 -31.45 -26.71 8.90
N ASN A 402 -30.45 -27.36 9.49
CA ASN A 402 -30.64 -28.53 10.35
C ASN A 402 -31.47 -28.10 11.59
N MET A 403 -32.78 -27.94 11.43
CA MET A 403 -33.73 -27.73 12.50
C MET A 403 -33.99 -29.03 13.30
N SER A 404 -33.28 -30.12 13.01
CA SER A 404 -33.49 -31.44 13.61
C SER A 404 -32.42 -31.89 14.64
N ASP A 405 -31.50 -31.02 15.04
CA ASP A 405 -30.45 -31.38 16.03
C ASP A 405 -30.76 -30.89 17.47
N GLU A 406 -31.96 -30.34 17.74
CA GLU A 406 -32.33 -29.93 19.12
C GLU A 406 -32.90 -31.06 19.99
N ASP A 407 -33.41 -32.17 19.43
CA ASP A 407 -34.09 -33.19 20.26
C ASP A 407 -33.30 -34.47 20.58
N HIS A 408 -32.14 -34.71 19.96
CA HIS A 408 -31.37 -35.92 20.25
C HIS A 408 -29.86 -35.70 20.31
N LYS A 409 -29.35 -35.28 21.48
CA LYS A 409 -28.06 -35.76 22.04
C LYS A 409 -27.85 -35.33 23.50
N ALA A 410 -27.47 -36.30 24.31
CA ALA A 410 -27.11 -36.24 25.73
C ALA A 410 -26.21 -35.05 26.12
N PRO A 411 -26.21 -34.62 27.41
CA PRO A 411 -25.59 -33.37 27.86
C PRO A 411 -24.06 -33.45 27.87
N GLY A 412 -23.44 -33.32 26.71
CA GLY A 412 -22.06 -32.91 26.54
C GLY A 412 -22.01 -31.38 26.42
N LYS A 413 -21.53 -30.71 27.47
CA LYS A 413 -21.35 -29.25 27.59
C LYS A 413 -20.97 -28.57 26.25
N LYS A 414 -21.95 -28.04 25.50
CA LYS A 414 -21.70 -26.95 24.55
C LYS A 414 -21.18 -25.78 25.37
N ALA A 415 -19.94 -25.37 25.12
CA ALA A 415 -19.37 -24.18 25.73
C ALA A 415 -20.32 -23.00 25.45
N LYS A 416 -20.87 -22.41 26.52
CA LYS A 416 -21.59 -21.13 26.47
C LYS A 416 -20.77 -20.17 25.60
N LEU A 417 -21.33 -19.77 24.45
CA LEU A 417 -20.78 -18.70 23.62
C LEU A 417 -20.61 -17.47 24.52
N THR A 418 -19.37 -17.12 24.81
CA THR A 418 -19.04 -15.89 25.54
C THR A 418 -19.19 -14.68 24.62
N GLY A 419 -20.43 -14.20 24.51
CA GLY A 419 -20.88 -12.81 24.56
C GLY A 419 -19.97 -11.65 24.11
N LYS A 420 -19.22 -11.75 23.01
CA LYS A 420 -18.72 -10.55 22.32
C LYS A 420 -19.33 -10.49 20.92
N THR A 421 -20.00 -9.37 20.63
CA THR A 421 -20.50 -9.00 19.31
C THR A 421 -19.37 -9.03 18.26
N LEU A 422 -19.69 -9.20 16.98
CA LEU A 422 -18.71 -9.19 15.86
C LEU A 422 -17.67 -8.03 15.95
N PRO A 423 -18.07 -6.79 16.30
CA PRO A 423 -17.11 -5.70 16.55
C PRO A 423 -16.06 -6.04 17.63
N GLY A 424 -16.49 -6.70 18.72
CA GLY A 424 -15.58 -7.11 19.78
C GLY A 424 -14.61 -8.23 19.38
N PHE A 425 -14.91 -9.01 18.34
CA PHE A 425 -13.99 -9.99 17.76
C PHE A 425 -12.95 -9.31 16.88
N ILE A 426 -13.39 -8.43 15.99
CA ILE A 426 -12.51 -7.64 15.09
C ILE A 426 -11.53 -6.80 15.92
N ILE A 427 -12.02 -6.15 16.99
CA ILE A 427 -11.16 -5.39 17.91
C ILE A 427 -10.10 -6.29 18.54
N ASP A 428 -10.45 -7.52 18.93
CA ASP A 428 -9.53 -8.41 19.64
C ASP A 428 -8.50 -9.08 18.72
N GLN A 429 -8.85 -9.32 17.45
CA GLN A 429 -8.05 -10.07 16.47
C GLN A 429 -7.34 -9.21 15.42
N ALA A 430 -7.76 -7.98 15.17
CA ALA A 430 -7.12 -7.11 14.19
C ALA A 430 -6.62 -5.80 14.83
N VAL A 431 -7.52 -5.08 15.53
CA VAL A 431 -7.18 -3.76 16.09
C VAL A 431 -6.17 -3.87 17.22
N TYR A 432 -6.38 -4.78 18.18
CA TYR A 432 -5.48 -4.90 19.33
C TYR A 432 -4.04 -5.23 18.91
N PRO A 433 -3.79 -6.21 18.02
CA PRO A 433 -2.46 -6.46 17.50
C PRO A 433 -1.80 -5.26 16.82
N LEU A 434 -2.54 -4.56 15.96
CA LEU A 434 -2.07 -3.35 15.29
C LEU A 434 -1.71 -2.25 16.31
N VAL A 435 -2.58 -2.00 17.29
CA VAL A 435 -2.33 -0.97 18.33
C VAL A 435 -1.10 -1.32 19.16
N ILE A 436 -0.93 -2.58 19.56
CA ILE A 436 0.25 -3.02 20.31
C ILE A 436 1.51 -2.85 19.46
N LEU A 437 1.49 -3.30 18.21
CA LEU A 437 2.59 -3.13 17.27
C LEU A 437 2.97 -1.64 17.12
N SER A 438 2.00 -0.78 16.79
CA SER A 438 2.23 0.65 16.57
C SER A 438 2.75 1.38 17.82
N ILE A 439 2.22 1.08 19.02
CA ILE A 439 2.68 1.74 20.25
C ILE A 439 4.14 1.38 20.53
N PHE A 440 4.47 0.09 20.52
CA PHE A 440 5.81 -0.33 20.94
C PHE A 440 6.88 -0.09 19.88
N GLN A 441 6.55 -0.16 18.60
CA GLN A 441 7.47 0.25 17.54
C GLN A 441 7.78 1.75 17.62
N THR A 442 6.77 2.61 17.79
CA THR A 442 6.99 4.05 17.95
C THR A 442 7.83 4.36 19.21
N LEU A 443 7.52 3.72 20.34
CA LEU A 443 8.33 3.89 21.56
C LEU A 443 9.77 3.43 21.38
N ALA A 444 10.01 2.36 20.62
CA ALA A 444 11.34 1.86 20.32
C ALA A 444 12.13 2.79 19.39
N MET A 445 11.48 3.59 18.55
CA MET A 445 12.14 4.59 17.71
C MET A 445 12.60 5.84 18.47
N LEU A 446 11.93 6.18 19.59
CA LEU A 446 12.21 7.43 20.34
C LEU A 446 13.67 7.58 20.79
N PRO A 447 14.35 6.58 21.38
CA PRO A 447 15.74 6.74 21.81
C PRO A 447 16.69 7.06 20.66
N VAL A 448 16.45 6.46 19.49
CA VAL A 448 17.24 6.67 18.27
C VAL A 448 16.99 8.06 17.74
N LEU A 449 15.72 8.49 17.68
CA LEU A 449 15.35 9.83 17.26
C LEU A 449 15.95 10.90 18.17
N ILE A 450 15.98 10.68 19.49
CA ILE A 450 16.65 11.57 20.45
C ILE A 450 18.16 11.60 20.20
N LYS A 451 18.80 10.45 19.98
CA LYS A 451 20.24 10.37 19.67
C LYS A 451 20.59 11.14 18.39
N TYR A 452 19.80 10.97 17.33
CA TYR A 452 20.06 11.64 16.07
C TYR A 452 19.69 13.12 16.11
N SER A 453 18.70 13.54 16.90
CA SER A 453 18.29 14.95 17.01
C SER A 453 19.41 15.92 17.39
N SER A 454 20.52 15.43 17.95
CA SER A 454 21.71 16.21 18.32
C SER A 454 22.91 16.03 17.39
N THR A 455 22.78 15.29 16.29
CA THR A 455 23.87 15.06 15.31
C THR A 455 23.78 16.00 14.11
N SER A 456 24.93 16.33 13.51
CA SER A 456 24.98 17.13 12.27
C SER A 456 24.21 16.46 11.14
N ALA A 457 24.25 15.13 11.02
CA ALA A 457 23.47 14.39 10.04
C ALA A 457 21.95 14.65 10.14
N PHE A 458 21.41 14.81 11.35
CA PHE A 458 20.01 15.20 11.51
C PHE A 458 19.78 16.68 11.18
N ALA A 459 20.75 17.56 11.43
CA ALA A 459 20.68 18.94 10.98
C ALA A 459 20.68 19.03 9.44
N ASP A 460 21.53 18.26 8.77
CA ASP A 460 21.58 18.15 7.29
C ASP A 460 20.27 17.59 6.73
N ILE A 461 19.66 16.64 7.43
CA ILE A 461 18.34 16.04 7.14
C ILE A 461 17.19 17.03 7.40
N VAL A 462 17.28 17.86 8.44
CA VAL A 462 16.31 18.93 8.71
C VAL A 462 16.49 20.09 7.72
N GLU A 463 17.71 20.30 7.25
CA GLU A 463 18.06 21.25 6.20
C GLU A 463 17.54 20.77 4.84
N SER A 464 17.66 19.47 4.53
CA SER A 464 17.03 18.88 3.36
C SER A 464 15.50 18.88 3.48
N MET A 465 14.92 18.83 4.68
CA MET A 465 13.48 19.09 4.86
C MET A 465 13.05 20.51 4.47
N LYS A 466 13.99 21.49 4.38
CA LYS A 466 13.69 22.82 3.83
C LYS A 466 13.58 22.79 2.31
N THR A 467 14.22 21.81 1.64
CA THR A 467 14.17 21.59 0.19
C THR A 467 13.15 20.51 -0.22
N VAL A 468 12.51 19.86 0.75
CA VAL A 468 11.42 18.90 0.53
C VAL A 468 10.22 19.62 -0.06
N ASN A 469 10.03 19.42 -1.35
CA ASN A 469 8.93 20.01 -2.06
C ASN A 469 7.78 19.00 -2.16
N THR A 470 7.97 17.73 -2.52
CA THR A 470 6.85 16.81 -2.86
C THR A 470 6.45 15.85 -1.74
N PHE A 471 5.23 15.30 -1.83
CA PHE A 471 4.82 14.17 -0.96
C PHE A 471 5.68 12.92 -1.18
N ALA A 472 6.21 12.72 -2.40
CA ALA A 472 7.14 11.64 -2.73
C ALA A 472 8.52 11.88 -2.09
N ASP A 473 8.96 13.13 -1.97
CA ASP A 473 10.18 13.50 -1.26
C ASP A 473 10.00 13.29 0.23
N ILE A 474 8.86 13.70 0.82
CA ILE A 474 8.52 13.39 2.22
C ILE A 474 8.57 11.88 2.47
N PHE A 475 8.02 11.08 1.55
CA PHE A 475 8.01 9.62 1.67
C PHE A 475 9.41 9.01 1.51
N SER A 476 10.16 9.41 0.48
CA SER A 476 11.52 8.94 0.21
C SER A 476 12.46 9.32 1.34
N PHE A 477 12.37 10.56 1.81
CA PHE A 477 13.06 11.07 2.98
C PHE A 477 12.68 10.31 4.26
N SER A 478 11.39 10.02 4.46
CA SER A 478 10.96 9.20 5.61
C SER A 478 11.58 7.80 5.55
N PHE A 479 11.71 7.21 4.35
CA PHE A 479 12.37 5.92 4.18
C PHE A 479 13.89 6.00 4.35
N GLU A 480 14.54 7.08 3.90
CA GLU A 480 15.97 7.31 4.08
C GLU A 480 16.31 7.53 5.56
N LEU A 481 15.55 8.37 6.26
CA LEU A 481 15.62 8.59 7.70
C LEU A 481 15.37 7.28 8.47
N LEU A 482 14.37 6.51 8.05
CA LEU A 482 14.10 5.19 8.63
C LEU A 482 15.26 4.22 8.38
N GLY A 483 15.83 4.19 7.17
CA GLY A 483 17.00 3.38 6.81
C GLY A 483 18.22 3.72 7.65
N LEU A 484 18.47 5.01 7.86
CA LEU A 484 19.51 5.51 8.73
C LEU A 484 19.29 5.09 10.19
N PHE A 485 18.05 5.17 10.70
CA PHE A 485 17.72 4.65 12.02
C PHE A 485 17.89 3.14 12.14
N LEU A 486 17.45 2.38 11.12
CA LEU A 486 17.56 0.91 11.06
C LEU A 486 19.01 0.43 11.11
N SER A 487 19.96 1.27 10.69
CA SER A 487 21.39 0.97 10.70
C SER A 487 22.08 1.17 12.07
N ASP A 488 21.44 1.89 13.01
CA ASP A 488 22.04 2.21 14.30
C ASP A 488 21.94 1.04 15.31
N PRO A 489 23.04 0.63 15.99
CA PRO A 489 22.98 -0.37 17.05
C PRO A 489 21.97 -0.06 18.17
N LEU A 490 21.73 1.22 18.48
CA LEU A 490 20.74 1.64 19.46
C LEU A 490 19.31 1.27 19.03
N PHE A 491 19.02 1.34 17.73
CA PHE A 491 17.73 0.93 17.17
C PHE A 491 17.49 -0.56 17.38
N ILE A 492 18.51 -1.38 17.11
CA ILE A 492 18.45 -2.83 17.32
C ILE A 492 18.10 -3.14 18.79
N VAL A 493 18.76 -2.46 19.73
CA VAL A 493 18.52 -2.66 21.18
C VAL A 493 17.13 -2.15 21.59
N SER A 494 16.72 -0.96 21.16
CA SER A 494 15.43 -0.38 21.54
C SER A 494 14.26 -1.18 20.97
N MET A 495 14.37 -1.65 19.72
CA MET A 495 13.39 -2.55 19.10
C MET A 495 13.30 -3.88 19.84
N SER A 496 14.44 -4.45 20.24
CA SER A 496 14.47 -5.67 21.06
C SER A 496 13.66 -5.52 22.35
N VAL A 497 13.83 -4.40 23.05
CA VAL A 497 13.03 -4.07 24.25
C VAL A 497 11.55 -3.91 23.89
N GLY A 498 11.23 -3.22 22.80
CA GLY A 498 9.86 -3.09 22.29
C GLY A 498 9.18 -4.45 22.08
N TYR A 499 9.84 -5.38 21.40
CA TYR A 499 9.34 -6.74 21.18
C TYR A 499 9.13 -7.51 22.48
N LEU A 500 10.03 -7.39 23.46
CA LEU A 500 9.87 -8.02 24.78
C LEU A 500 8.65 -7.46 25.54
N LEU A 501 8.42 -6.15 25.46
CA LEU A 501 7.24 -5.51 26.08
C LEU A 501 5.94 -5.96 25.39
N MET A 502 5.93 -6.03 24.06
CA MET A 502 4.80 -6.57 23.28
C MET A 502 4.48 -8.01 23.69
N MET A 503 5.50 -8.87 23.80
CA MET A 503 5.34 -10.23 24.29
C MET A 503 4.71 -10.24 25.68
N GLY A 504 5.18 -9.37 26.58
CA GLY A 504 4.59 -9.16 27.90
C GLY A 504 3.10 -8.82 27.83
N CYS A 505 2.70 -7.90 26.95
CA CYS A 505 1.29 -7.54 26.76
C CYS A 505 0.43 -8.72 26.30
N TYR A 506 0.90 -9.51 25.33
CA TYR A 506 0.19 -10.71 24.87
C TYR A 506 0.08 -11.76 25.96
N LEU A 507 1.16 -12.03 26.69
CA LEU A 507 1.17 -12.97 27.82
C LEU A 507 0.21 -12.51 28.93
N ILE A 508 0.25 -11.24 29.33
CA ILE A 508 -0.66 -10.66 30.32
C ILE A 508 -2.11 -10.82 29.85
N LYS A 509 -2.41 -10.53 28.58
CA LYS A 509 -3.78 -10.63 28.07
C LYS A 509 -4.28 -12.08 27.99
N VAL A 510 -3.40 -13.02 27.66
CA VAL A 510 -3.67 -14.46 27.74
C VAL A 510 -3.94 -14.88 29.20
N MET A 511 -3.13 -14.41 30.15
CA MET A 511 -3.26 -14.72 31.58
C MET A 511 -4.50 -14.08 32.23
N LEU A 512 -4.86 -12.84 31.88
CA LEU A 512 -6.02 -12.13 32.42
C LEU A 512 -7.33 -12.80 32.00
N LYS A 513 -7.44 -13.27 30.75
CA LYS A 513 -8.61 -14.02 30.26
C LYS A 513 -8.82 -15.30 31.08
N GLU A 514 -7.75 -15.98 31.46
CA GLU A 514 -7.82 -17.19 32.29
C GLU A 514 -8.15 -16.91 33.75
N ARG A 515 -7.62 -15.81 34.33
CA ARG A 515 -7.97 -15.38 35.68
C ARG A 515 -9.47 -15.09 35.83
N ILE A 516 -10.13 -14.69 34.74
CA ILE A 516 -11.58 -14.50 34.67
C ILE A 516 -12.33 -15.84 34.52
N ARG A 517 -11.71 -16.87 33.93
CA ARG A 517 -12.32 -18.18 33.61
C ARG A 517 -12.24 -19.24 34.73
N GLU A 518 -11.20 -19.26 35.57
CA GLU A 518 -11.06 -20.28 36.63
C GLU A 518 -10.64 -19.73 38.02
N LYS A 519 -11.23 -20.30 39.08
CA LYS A 519 -10.75 -20.20 40.47
C LYS A 519 -9.33 -20.77 40.57
N LYS A 520 -8.35 -19.90 40.86
CA LYS A 520 -6.97 -20.15 41.34
C LYS A 520 -6.42 -21.58 41.12
N GLY A 521 -5.55 -21.79 40.12
CA GLY A 521 -4.55 -22.88 40.17
C GLY A 521 -3.99 -23.49 38.87
N LYS A 522 -4.52 -23.21 37.67
CA LYS A 522 -4.14 -23.98 36.45
C LYS A 522 -3.55 -23.20 35.28
N ILE A 523 -3.00 -22.01 35.51
CA ILE A 523 -2.35 -21.18 34.45
C ILE A 523 -1.32 -22.00 33.66
N LYS A 524 -0.50 -22.82 34.34
CA LYS A 524 0.51 -23.66 33.69
C LYS A 524 -0.09 -24.69 32.70
N LYS A 525 -1.24 -25.29 33.03
CA LYS A 525 -1.93 -26.26 32.15
C LYS A 525 -2.55 -25.57 30.94
N TYR A 526 -3.06 -24.35 31.12
CA TYR A 526 -3.59 -23.57 30.01
C TYR A 526 -2.48 -23.10 29.07
N LEU A 527 -1.38 -22.56 29.60
CA LEU A 527 -0.21 -22.21 28.79
C LEU A 527 0.33 -23.43 28.04
N ALA A 528 0.34 -24.62 28.67
CA ALA A 528 0.71 -25.85 27.99
C ALA A 528 -0.28 -26.20 26.86
N SER A 529 -1.59 -26.01 27.08
CA SER A 529 -2.59 -26.21 26.05
C SER A 529 -2.43 -25.26 24.86
N LEU A 530 -1.88 -24.06 25.06
CA LEU A 530 -1.56 -23.11 24.00
C LEU A 530 -0.17 -23.31 23.37
N GLY A 531 0.59 -24.33 23.80
CA GLY A 531 1.97 -24.55 23.37
C GLY A 531 2.99 -23.53 23.91
N LEU A 532 2.58 -22.73 24.89
CA LEU A 532 3.32 -21.63 25.54
C LEU A 532 4.01 -22.01 26.85
N ALA A 533 3.76 -23.20 27.39
CA ALA A 533 4.39 -23.61 28.65
C ALA A 533 5.92 -23.67 28.49
N ILE A 534 6.61 -23.11 29.48
CA ILE A 534 8.05 -23.29 29.65
C ILE A 534 8.26 -24.62 30.39
N GLU A 535 8.85 -25.58 29.68
CA GLU A 535 9.11 -26.94 30.13
C GLU A 535 10.59 -27.29 29.90
N LYS A 536 11.06 -28.41 30.45
CA LYS A 536 12.42 -28.90 30.17
C LYS A 536 12.67 -29.14 28.67
N SER A 537 11.60 -29.41 27.90
CA SER A 537 11.66 -29.60 26.45
C SER A 537 11.72 -28.30 25.64
N THR A 538 11.51 -27.13 26.27
CA THR A 538 11.46 -25.83 25.57
C THR A 538 12.78 -25.50 24.89
N LEU A 539 13.91 -25.63 25.59
CA LEU A 539 15.23 -25.32 25.01
C LEU A 539 15.57 -26.26 23.83
N PRO A 540 15.46 -27.59 23.94
CA PRO A 540 15.63 -28.49 22.79
C PRO A 540 14.70 -28.18 21.61
N LYS A 541 13.43 -27.81 21.86
CA LYS A 541 12.49 -27.43 20.81
C LYS A 541 12.92 -26.14 20.12
N TYR A 542 13.35 -25.14 20.87
CA TYR A 542 13.83 -23.88 20.30
C TYR A 542 15.11 -24.08 19.48
N LEU A 543 16.09 -24.82 20.00
CA LEU A 543 17.32 -25.17 19.27
C LEU A 543 17.02 -26.00 18.00
N GLY A 544 16.11 -26.98 18.08
CA GLY A 544 15.66 -27.72 16.90
C GLY A 544 14.95 -26.82 15.89
N GLY A 545 14.24 -25.79 16.37
CA GLY A 545 13.69 -24.71 15.57
C GLY A 545 14.78 -23.93 14.84
N LEU A 546 15.83 -23.49 15.54
CA LEU A 546 16.95 -22.77 14.92
C LEU A 546 17.57 -23.59 13.78
N VAL A 547 17.85 -24.88 14.02
CA VAL A 547 18.40 -25.78 12.99
C VAL A 547 17.47 -25.87 11.78
N LEU A 548 16.15 -25.98 12.01
CA LEU A 548 15.16 -25.99 10.94
C LEU A 548 15.17 -24.67 10.16
N GLY A 549 15.17 -23.52 10.83
CA GLY A 549 15.20 -22.20 10.19
C GLY A 549 16.44 -21.98 9.34
N VAL A 550 17.62 -22.35 9.85
CA VAL A 550 18.88 -22.34 9.09
C VAL A 550 18.73 -23.22 7.85
N ALA A 551 18.29 -24.48 8.00
CA ALA A 551 18.17 -25.41 6.88
C ALA A 551 17.22 -24.89 5.79
N LEU A 552 16.09 -24.30 6.17
CA LEU A 552 15.12 -23.73 5.24
C LEU A 552 15.73 -22.56 4.46
N MET A 553 16.33 -21.59 5.15
CA MET A 553 16.89 -20.40 4.50
C MET A 553 18.14 -20.73 3.67
N SER A 554 19.00 -21.63 4.16
CA SER A 554 20.13 -22.15 3.39
C SER A 554 19.69 -22.84 2.10
N SER A 555 18.55 -23.54 2.12
CA SER A 555 18.00 -24.16 0.90
C SER A 555 17.55 -23.11 -0.11
N VAL A 556 16.91 -22.02 0.34
CA VAL A 556 16.52 -20.90 -0.51
C VAL A 556 17.77 -20.23 -1.12
N TYR A 557 18.77 -19.93 -0.29
CA TYR A 557 20.03 -19.34 -0.75
C TYR A 557 20.73 -20.23 -1.79
N LEU A 558 20.76 -21.55 -1.56
CA LEU A 558 21.35 -22.51 -2.49
C LEU A 558 20.61 -22.51 -3.84
N ILE A 559 19.27 -22.45 -3.84
CA ILE A 559 18.48 -22.34 -5.08
C ILE A 559 18.87 -21.06 -5.82
N LEU A 560 18.92 -19.91 -5.15
CA LEU A 560 19.29 -18.63 -5.76
C LEU A 560 20.72 -18.67 -6.33
N ASN A 561 21.66 -19.31 -5.64
CA ASN A 561 23.03 -19.44 -6.09
C ASN A 561 23.16 -20.36 -7.32
N VAL A 562 22.55 -21.55 -7.29
CA VAL A 562 22.60 -22.53 -8.39
C VAL A 562 21.87 -22.04 -9.64
N THR A 563 20.81 -21.24 -9.47
CA THR A 563 20.07 -20.63 -10.58
C THR A 563 20.71 -19.32 -11.09
N GLY A 564 21.88 -18.94 -10.58
CA GLY A 564 22.63 -17.77 -11.03
C GLY A 564 21.99 -16.42 -10.70
N GLN A 565 21.08 -16.39 -9.73
CA GLN A 565 20.36 -15.17 -9.32
C GLN A 565 21.17 -14.30 -8.36
N VAL A 566 22.05 -14.93 -7.58
CA VAL A 566 22.93 -14.25 -6.64
C VAL A 566 24.38 -14.72 -6.80
N THR A 567 25.31 -13.79 -6.59
CA THR A 567 26.74 -14.05 -6.57
C THR A 567 27.31 -13.84 -5.17
N PHE A 568 28.16 -14.77 -4.76
CA PHE A 568 28.95 -14.65 -3.55
C PHE A 568 30.15 -13.74 -3.82
N GLU A 569 30.24 -12.62 -3.11
CA GLU A 569 31.31 -11.61 -3.29
C GLU A 569 32.40 -11.69 -2.22
N GLY A 570 32.18 -12.45 -1.15
CA GLY A 570 33.17 -12.68 -0.09
C GLY A 570 32.59 -12.68 1.31
N PHE A 571 33.48 -12.78 2.30
CA PHE A 571 33.13 -12.67 3.72
C PHE A 571 33.50 -11.30 4.28
N ASN A 572 32.67 -10.79 5.20
CA ASN A 572 32.95 -9.60 5.98
C ASN A 572 33.21 -9.99 7.44
N THR A 573 34.48 -10.20 7.78
CA THR A 573 34.90 -10.71 9.10
C THR A 573 35.58 -9.64 9.96
N SER A 574 35.31 -8.35 9.74
CA SER A 574 35.83 -7.32 10.62
C SER A 574 35.25 -7.50 12.03
N SER A 575 36.03 -7.16 13.07
CA SER A 575 35.60 -7.32 14.47
C SER A 575 34.32 -6.55 14.77
N GLU A 576 34.13 -5.40 14.13
CA GLU A 576 32.92 -4.59 14.22
C GLU A 576 31.70 -5.31 13.62
N VAL A 577 31.84 -5.86 12.41
CA VAL A 577 30.75 -6.58 11.73
C VAL A 577 30.37 -7.85 12.49
N VAL A 578 31.34 -8.62 12.97
CA VAL A 578 31.09 -9.80 13.80
C VAL A 578 30.36 -9.41 15.08
N THR A 579 30.74 -8.31 15.71
CA THR A 579 30.08 -7.81 16.92
C THR A 579 28.63 -7.40 16.63
N THR A 580 28.38 -6.64 15.56
CA THR A 580 27.03 -6.19 15.19
C THR A 580 26.13 -7.38 14.80
N VAL A 581 26.66 -8.37 14.09
CA VAL A 581 25.94 -9.61 13.75
C VAL A 581 25.61 -10.42 15.00
N LEU A 582 26.50 -10.47 16.00
CA LEU A 582 26.19 -11.13 17.27
C LEU A 582 25.14 -10.35 18.08
N ILE A 583 25.18 -9.03 18.05
CA ILE A 583 24.18 -8.17 18.69
C ILE A 583 22.82 -8.31 18.01
N SER A 584 22.76 -8.47 16.69
CA SER A 584 21.48 -8.60 15.98
C SER A 584 20.68 -9.84 16.38
N LEU A 585 21.33 -10.89 16.91
CA LEU A 585 20.65 -12.03 17.55
C LEU A 585 19.76 -11.60 18.72
N LEU A 586 20.13 -10.53 19.45
CA LEU A 586 19.32 -9.98 20.53
C LEU A 586 18.00 -9.38 20.04
N MET A 587 17.91 -9.04 18.75
CA MET A 587 16.71 -8.50 18.09
C MET A 587 15.89 -9.58 17.39
N TRP A 588 16.52 -10.48 16.64
CA TRP A 588 15.80 -11.56 15.94
C TRP A 588 15.16 -12.58 16.89
N PHE A 589 15.74 -12.78 18.07
CA PHE A 589 15.14 -13.64 19.10
C PHE A 589 13.76 -13.13 19.55
N PRO A 590 13.64 -11.92 20.14
CA PRO A 590 12.34 -11.42 20.60
C PRO A 590 11.41 -11.05 19.44
N GLN A 591 11.91 -10.62 18.28
CA GLN A 591 11.08 -10.29 17.11
C GLN A 591 10.32 -11.52 16.61
N GLY A 592 11.04 -12.59 16.23
CA GLY A 592 10.41 -13.83 15.76
C GLY A 592 9.51 -14.47 16.82
N ALA A 593 9.93 -14.46 18.09
CA ALA A 593 9.10 -14.98 19.18
C ALA A 593 7.82 -14.16 19.43
N CYS A 594 7.89 -12.83 19.28
CA CYS A 594 6.74 -11.94 19.46
C CYS A 594 5.67 -12.18 18.39
N GLU A 595 6.07 -12.29 17.12
CA GLU A 595 5.15 -12.58 16.03
C GLU A 595 4.50 -13.95 16.20
N GLU A 596 5.29 -14.98 16.51
CA GLU A 596 4.77 -16.32 16.76
C GLU A 596 3.83 -16.37 17.97
N LEU A 597 4.13 -15.63 19.04
CA LEU A 597 3.24 -15.47 20.19
C LEU A 597 1.93 -14.76 19.81
N MET A 598 2.00 -13.70 19.01
CA MET A 598 0.84 -12.96 18.53
C MET A 598 -0.07 -13.84 17.67
N PHE A 599 0.47 -14.51 16.65
CA PHE A 599 -0.34 -15.29 15.71
C PHE A 599 -0.72 -16.66 16.25
N ARG A 600 0.22 -17.44 16.82
CA ARG A 600 0.00 -18.84 17.22
C ARG A 600 -0.36 -18.96 18.70
N GLY A 601 0.20 -18.12 19.56
CA GLY A 601 -0.12 -18.11 20.99
C GLY A 601 -1.39 -17.33 21.35
N TYR A 602 -1.71 -16.27 20.60
CA TYR A 602 -2.82 -15.38 20.91
C TYR A 602 -3.99 -15.47 19.90
N MET A 603 -3.77 -15.25 18.60
CA MET A 603 -4.86 -15.21 17.62
C MET A 603 -5.45 -16.59 17.32
N LEU A 604 -4.62 -17.53 16.84
CA LEU A 604 -5.05 -18.83 16.34
C LEU A 604 -5.93 -19.62 17.33
N PRO A 605 -5.63 -19.70 18.65
CA PRO A 605 -6.48 -20.38 19.61
C PRO A 605 -7.85 -19.70 19.76
N ARG A 606 -7.91 -18.36 19.73
CA ARG A 606 -9.17 -17.59 19.85
C ARG A 606 -10.05 -17.72 18.62
N ILE A 607 -9.45 -17.77 17.43
CA ILE A 607 -10.17 -18.01 16.18
C ILE A 607 -10.69 -19.45 16.17
N THR A 608 -9.86 -20.41 16.61
CA THR A 608 -10.23 -21.83 16.71
C THR A 608 -11.33 -22.10 17.75
N GLU A 609 -11.40 -21.32 18.83
CA GLU A 609 -12.50 -21.39 19.82
C GLU A 609 -13.88 -21.03 19.21
N ARG A 610 -13.90 -20.27 18.10
CA ARG A 610 -15.14 -19.70 17.51
C ARG A 610 -15.47 -20.25 16.14
N THR A 611 -14.52 -20.89 15.47
CA THR A 611 -14.63 -21.31 14.07
C THR A 611 -14.03 -22.70 13.89
N ASN A 612 -14.10 -23.26 12.67
CA ASN A 612 -13.40 -24.50 12.39
C ASN A 612 -11.89 -24.26 12.25
N ARG A 613 -11.10 -25.31 12.51
CA ARG A 613 -9.63 -25.22 12.54
C ARG A 613 -9.04 -24.78 11.21
N ILE A 614 -9.56 -25.31 10.09
CA ILE A 614 -9.03 -25.00 8.74
C ILE A 614 -9.14 -23.50 8.49
N PHE A 615 -10.30 -22.92 8.80
CA PHE A 615 -10.53 -21.48 8.70
C PHE A 615 -9.61 -20.70 9.65
N ALA A 616 -9.37 -21.18 10.87
CA ALA A 616 -8.47 -20.53 11.81
C ALA A 616 -7.02 -20.47 11.30
N TYR A 617 -6.49 -21.56 10.75
CA TYR A 617 -5.17 -21.61 10.12
C TYR A 617 -5.07 -20.69 8.91
N PHE A 618 -6.08 -20.72 8.05
CA PHE A 618 -6.16 -19.83 6.89
C PHE A 618 -6.15 -18.37 7.34
N LEU A 619 -7.07 -17.99 8.25
CA LEU A 619 -7.23 -16.61 8.67
C LEU A 619 -6.00 -16.08 9.41
N SER A 620 -5.38 -16.85 10.30
CA SER A 620 -4.17 -16.39 10.99
C SER A 620 -3.00 -16.19 10.04
N SER A 621 -2.82 -17.09 9.06
CA SER A 621 -1.73 -17.02 8.08
C SER A 621 -1.96 -15.92 7.06
N PHE A 622 -3.22 -15.69 6.71
CA PHE A 622 -3.62 -14.60 5.85
C PHE A 622 -3.40 -13.24 6.54
N LEU A 623 -3.83 -13.08 7.79
CA LEU A 623 -3.56 -11.85 8.56
C LEU A 623 -2.06 -11.60 8.76
N PHE A 624 -1.24 -12.65 8.83
CA PHE A 624 0.23 -12.50 8.84
C PHE A 624 0.72 -11.81 7.58
N SER A 625 0.33 -12.30 6.41
CA SER A 625 0.69 -11.70 5.13
C SER A 625 0.18 -10.26 4.99
N VAL A 626 -1.07 -10.00 5.38
CA VAL A 626 -1.69 -8.65 5.34
C VAL A 626 -0.92 -7.65 6.19
N LEU A 627 -0.46 -8.04 7.38
CA LEU A 627 0.27 -7.13 8.27
C LEU A 627 1.64 -6.71 7.73
N HIS A 628 2.15 -7.38 6.69
CA HIS A 628 3.37 -7.01 5.98
C HIS A 628 3.09 -6.19 4.71
N SER A 629 1.83 -5.88 4.40
CA SER A 629 1.49 -5.21 3.14
C SER A 629 1.99 -3.77 3.04
N MET A 630 2.51 -3.20 4.12
CA MET A 630 3.11 -1.86 4.14
C MET A 630 4.64 -1.87 4.05
N ASN A 631 5.26 -3.05 4.04
CA ASN A 631 6.70 -3.18 3.89
C ASN A 631 7.10 -2.90 2.43
N ALA A 632 8.28 -2.32 2.22
CA ALA A 632 8.78 -2.00 0.89
C ALA A 632 8.92 -3.25 0.00
N GLY A 633 8.54 -3.13 -1.27
CA GLY A 633 8.64 -4.22 -2.24
C GLY A 633 7.56 -5.29 -2.10
N TYR A 634 6.48 -5.07 -1.33
CA TYR A 634 5.45 -6.09 -1.12
C TYR A 634 4.66 -6.38 -2.41
N THR A 635 4.98 -7.51 -3.04
CA THR A 635 4.37 -7.97 -4.30
C THR A 635 3.25 -8.99 -4.07
N PRO A 636 2.46 -9.34 -5.12
CA PRO A 636 1.46 -10.40 -5.03
C PRO A 636 2.10 -11.75 -4.67
N LEU A 637 3.29 -12.01 -5.19
CA LEU A 637 4.05 -13.23 -4.89
C LEU A 637 4.56 -13.22 -3.45
N ALA A 638 5.03 -12.07 -2.95
CA ALA A 638 5.36 -11.89 -1.53
C ALA A 638 4.15 -12.19 -0.64
N SER A 639 2.96 -11.71 -1.01
CA SER A 639 1.73 -12.00 -0.26
C SER A 639 1.44 -13.51 -0.15
N ILE A 640 1.57 -14.24 -1.26
CA ILE A 640 1.38 -15.70 -1.31
C ILE A 640 2.44 -16.41 -0.48
N ASN A 641 3.71 -16.03 -0.61
CA ASN A 641 4.81 -16.66 0.10
C ASN A 641 4.73 -16.43 1.61
N LEU A 642 4.44 -15.21 2.07
CA LEU A 642 4.23 -14.95 3.50
C LEU A 642 3.05 -15.75 4.05
N PHE A 643 1.96 -15.91 3.28
CA PHE A 643 0.87 -16.80 3.65
C PHE A 643 1.36 -18.26 3.79
N LEU A 644 2.17 -18.75 2.85
CA LEU A 644 2.72 -20.11 2.89
C LEU A 644 3.69 -20.32 4.06
N ILE A 645 4.59 -19.37 4.33
CA ILE A 645 5.51 -19.37 5.48
C ILE A 645 4.70 -19.39 6.78
N ALA A 646 3.71 -18.51 6.90
CA ALA A 646 2.87 -18.44 8.07
C ALA A 646 2.06 -19.74 8.26
N LEU A 647 1.54 -20.33 7.18
CA LEU A 647 0.85 -21.60 7.25
C LEU A 647 1.80 -22.73 7.66
N LEU A 648 3.02 -22.77 7.11
CA LEU A 648 4.06 -23.72 7.46
C LEU A 648 4.37 -23.68 8.96
N PHE A 649 4.62 -22.49 9.53
CA PHE A 649 4.86 -22.34 10.97
C PHE A 649 3.63 -22.72 11.80
N ALA A 650 2.42 -22.38 11.35
CA ALA A 650 1.21 -22.82 12.04
C ALA A 650 1.04 -24.36 12.05
N LEU A 651 1.45 -25.05 10.98
CA LEU A 651 1.45 -26.52 10.91
C LEU A 651 2.55 -27.16 11.75
N ILE A 652 3.76 -26.56 11.79
CA ILE A 652 4.87 -27.03 12.64
C ILE A 652 4.50 -26.92 14.12
N SER A 653 3.98 -25.77 14.55
CA SER A 653 3.53 -25.57 15.95
C SER A 653 2.40 -26.53 16.33
N TYR A 654 1.48 -26.80 15.39
CA TYR A 654 0.44 -27.82 15.58
C TYR A 654 1.04 -29.22 15.77
N ARG A 655 1.96 -29.63 14.89
CA ARG A 655 2.53 -30.99 14.92
C ARG A 655 3.46 -31.23 16.11
N SER A 656 4.14 -30.18 16.58
CA SER A 656 5.06 -30.21 17.72
C SER A 656 4.38 -29.99 19.08
N GLY A 657 3.14 -29.48 19.06
CA GLY A 657 2.41 -29.07 20.25
C GLY A 657 3.06 -27.91 21.01
N SER A 658 3.92 -27.11 20.36
CA SER A 658 4.66 -26.02 21.00
C SER A 658 5.01 -24.94 20.01
N ILE A 659 4.88 -23.68 20.43
CA ILE A 659 5.30 -22.56 19.60
C ILE A 659 6.81 -22.33 19.65
N TRP A 660 7.52 -22.85 20.65
CA TRP A 660 8.96 -22.58 20.82
C TRP A 660 9.82 -23.07 19.66
N ILE A 661 9.42 -24.17 19.00
CA ILE A 661 10.11 -24.63 17.78
C ILE A 661 9.88 -23.67 16.61
N THR A 662 8.71 -23.05 16.50
CA THR A 662 8.45 -22.06 15.43
C THR A 662 9.10 -20.73 15.75
N CYS A 663 9.14 -20.31 17.01
CA CYS A 663 9.93 -19.16 17.43
C CYS A 663 11.41 -19.32 17.04
N GLY A 664 12.00 -20.48 17.31
CA GLY A 664 13.38 -20.78 16.91
C GLY A 664 13.56 -20.79 15.39
N ALA A 665 12.64 -21.44 14.65
CA ALA A 665 12.71 -21.46 13.19
C ALA A 665 12.58 -20.08 12.57
N HIS A 666 11.69 -19.23 13.09
CA HIS A 666 11.49 -17.87 12.61
C HIS A 666 12.70 -16.98 12.93
N THR A 667 13.23 -17.04 14.15
CA THR A 667 14.46 -16.32 14.52
C THR A 667 15.62 -16.69 13.59
N ALA A 668 15.84 -17.97 13.34
CA ALA A 668 16.91 -18.42 12.44
C ALA A 668 16.64 -18.05 10.98
N TRP A 669 15.40 -18.11 10.51
CA TRP A 669 15.02 -17.71 9.15
C TRP A 669 15.45 -16.27 8.87
N ASN A 670 15.02 -15.33 9.72
CA ASN A 670 15.30 -13.91 9.52
C ASN A 670 16.79 -13.59 9.72
N PHE A 671 17.41 -14.15 10.76
CA PHE A 671 18.83 -13.95 11.02
C PHE A 671 19.71 -14.48 9.88
N CYS A 672 19.37 -15.65 9.32
CA CYS A 672 20.10 -16.20 8.19
C CYS A 672 19.91 -15.38 6.92
N GLN A 673 18.68 -15.01 6.58
CA GLN A 673 18.38 -14.23 5.38
C GLN A 673 19.13 -12.90 5.40
N GLY A 674 19.01 -12.19 6.52
CA GLY A 674 19.59 -10.87 6.72
C GLY A 674 21.08 -10.89 7.03
N ASN A 675 21.45 -11.29 8.25
CA ASN A 675 22.81 -11.11 8.75
C ASN A 675 23.81 -12.16 8.27
N ILE A 676 23.36 -13.37 7.94
CA ILE A 676 24.26 -14.38 7.36
C ILE A 676 24.43 -14.15 5.87
N TYR A 677 23.34 -14.18 5.09
CA TYR A 677 23.38 -14.16 3.63
C TYR A 677 23.36 -12.76 3.01
N GLY A 678 23.00 -11.73 3.76
CA GLY A 678 22.98 -10.35 3.25
C GLY A 678 21.87 -10.06 2.26
N LEU A 679 20.70 -10.65 2.47
CA LEU A 679 19.51 -10.45 1.64
C LEU A 679 18.46 -9.65 2.43
N GLN A 680 17.62 -8.88 1.73
CA GLN A 680 16.54 -8.10 2.34
C GLN A 680 15.58 -9.00 3.10
N VAL A 681 15.14 -8.59 4.30
CA VAL A 681 14.19 -9.33 5.15
C VAL A 681 12.83 -8.64 5.11
N SER A 682 11.91 -9.21 4.33
CA SER A 682 10.57 -8.65 4.10
C SER A 682 10.59 -7.15 3.77
N GLY A 683 11.46 -6.75 2.84
CA GLY A 683 11.61 -5.35 2.40
C GLY A 683 12.55 -4.49 3.25
N ASN A 684 13.12 -5.02 4.33
CA ASN A 684 14.09 -4.29 5.14
C ASN A 684 15.52 -4.65 4.73
N GLU A 685 16.32 -3.64 4.43
CA GLU A 685 17.76 -3.79 4.21
C GLU A 685 18.50 -3.75 5.55
N LEU A 686 19.53 -4.59 5.69
CA LEU A 686 20.38 -4.60 6.87
C LEU A 686 21.76 -4.07 6.51
N SER A 687 22.27 -3.17 7.35
CA SER A 687 23.57 -2.54 7.16
C SER A 687 24.77 -3.48 7.36
N THR A 688 24.59 -4.62 8.05
CA THR A 688 25.69 -5.51 8.44
C THR A 688 25.40 -6.99 8.19
N THR A 689 26.28 -7.63 7.41
CA THR A 689 26.13 -9.00 6.92
C THR A 689 27.49 -9.72 6.97
N LEU A 690 27.49 -11.03 7.23
CA LEU A 690 28.71 -11.85 7.23
C LEU A 690 29.11 -12.29 5.82
N ILE A 691 28.15 -12.71 5.01
CA ILE A 691 28.35 -13.04 3.61
C ILE A 691 27.90 -11.85 2.78
N LYS A 692 28.81 -11.34 1.93
CA LYS A 692 28.46 -10.37 0.91
C LYS A 692 27.85 -11.11 -0.27
N THR A 693 26.55 -10.92 -0.45
CA THR A 693 25.80 -11.45 -1.58
C THR A 693 25.29 -10.28 -2.39
N ALA A 694 25.50 -10.31 -3.71
CA ALA A 694 24.90 -9.37 -4.63
C ALA A 694 23.97 -10.10 -5.60
N TYR A 695 22.89 -9.41 -6.02
CA TYR A 695 22.07 -9.88 -7.13
C TYR A 695 22.85 -9.73 -8.44
N THR A 696 22.76 -10.73 -9.32
CA THR A 696 23.45 -10.67 -10.62
C THR A 696 22.80 -9.65 -11.54
N LYS A 697 23.52 -9.07 -12.51
CA LYS A 697 22.92 -8.11 -13.47
C LYS A 697 21.73 -8.69 -14.27
N SER A 698 21.68 -10.01 -14.40
CA SER A 698 20.62 -10.76 -15.09
C SER A 698 19.64 -11.46 -14.15
N HIS A 699 19.57 -11.03 -12.88
CA HIS A 699 18.62 -11.59 -11.93
C HIS A 699 17.18 -11.32 -12.38
N LEU A 700 16.28 -12.21 -11.99
CA LEU A 700 14.85 -12.08 -12.22
C LEU A 700 14.16 -11.79 -10.89
N ASP A 701 13.54 -10.62 -10.78
CA ASP A 701 12.80 -10.20 -9.57
C ASP A 701 11.73 -11.20 -9.14
N ILE A 702 11.12 -11.90 -10.09
CA ILE A 702 10.14 -12.95 -9.78
C ILE A 702 10.78 -14.14 -9.04
N VAL A 703 12.08 -14.40 -9.24
CA VAL A 703 12.80 -15.51 -8.60
C VAL A 703 13.42 -15.06 -7.28
N THR A 704 14.03 -13.87 -7.24
CA THR A 704 14.69 -13.30 -6.07
C THR A 704 13.73 -12.61 -5.09
N GLY A 705 12.57 -12.18 -5.57
CA GLY A 705 11.61 -11.35 -4.83
C GLY A 705 11.88 -9.85 -4.88
N GLY A 706 12.86 -9.41 -5.69
CA GLY A 706 13.20 -8.00 -5.90
C GLY A 706 13.48 -7.26 -4.58
N ALA A 707 12.95 -6.04 -4.45
CA ALA A 707 13.11 -5.21 -3.25
C ALA A 707 12.58 -5.84 -1.94
N PHE A 708 11.68 -6.82 -2.01
CA PHE A 708 11.20 -7.53 -0.82
C PHE A 708 12.24 -8.50 -0.25
N GLY A 709 13.17 -8.96 -1.08
CA GLY A 709 14.07 -10.07 -0.81
C GLY A 709 13.45 -11.44 -1.10
N PRO A 710 14.17 -12.54 -0.78
CA PRO A 710 13.81 -13.92 -1.16
C PRO A 710 12.37 -14.34 -0.86
N GLU A 711 11.80 -13.81 0.23
CA GLU A 711 10.41 -14.05 0.64
C GLU A 711 9.39 -13.60 -0.41
N GLY A 712 9.76 -12.67 -1.30
CA GLY A 712 8.96 -12.23 -2.43
C GLY A 712 9.06 -13.11 -3.68
N GLY A 713 9.98 -14.08 -3.70
CA GLY A 713 10.40 -14.77 -4.92
C GLY A 713 10.02 -16.26 -5.01
N LEU A 714 10.11 -16.80 -6.22
CA LEU A 714 9.82 -18.22 -6.50
C LEU A 714 10.77 -19.18 -5.78
N ALA A 715 11.98 -18.74 -5.40
CA ALA A 715 12.92 -19.57 -4.63
C ALA A 715 12.32 -19.98 -3.27
N VAL A 716 11.63 -19.08 -2.57
CA VAL A 716 10.92 -19.40 -1.32
C VAL A 716 9.69 -20.26 -1.58
N THR A 717 8.94 -20.01 -2.67
CA THR A 717 7.80 -20.86 -3.05
C THR A 717 8.23 -22.32 -3.25
N ALA A 718 9.37 -22.54 -3.91
CA ALA A 718 9.91 -23.87 -4.20
C ALA A 718 10.27 -24.67 -2.93
N VAL A 719 10.67 -23.98 -1.85
CA VAL A 719 10.96 -24.63 -0.55
C VAL A 719 9.71 -24.80 0.30
N THR A 720 8.88 -23.77 0.40
CA THR A 720 7.76 -23.72 1.37
C THR A 720 6.56 -24.55 0.93
N LEU A 721 6.18 -24.51 -0.36
CA LEU A 721 4.98 -25.18 -0.86
C LEU A 721 5.04 -26.72 -0.70
N PRO A 722 6.14 -27.42 -1.08
CA PRO A 722 6.25 -28.86 -0.86
C PRO A 722 6.19 -29.25 0.62
N LEU A 723 6.78 -28.45 1.50
CA LEU A 723 6.78 -28.71 2.94
C LEU A 723 5.40 -28.52 3.57
N VAL A 724 4.65 -27.51 3.14
CA VAL A 724 3.25 -27.33 3.54
C VAL A 724 2.42 -28.55 3.12
N ILE A 725 2.56 -29.01 1.87
CA ILE A 725 1.85 -30.20 1.36
C ILE A 725 2.24 -31.44 2.18
N LEU A 726 3.54 -31.66 2.40
CA LEU A 726 4.07 -32.78 3.17
C LEU A 726 3.49 -32.80 4.59
N LEU A 727 3.52 -31.67 5.31
CA LEU A 727 2.98 -31.58 6.66
C LEU A 727 1.47 -31.83 6.70
N ILE A 728 0.71 -31.31 5.73
CA ILE A 728 -0.73 -31.59 5.63
C ILE A 728 -0.98 -33.09 5.45
N VAL A 729 -0.19 -33.78 4.61
CA VAL A 729 -0.28 -35.23 4.41
C VAL A 729 0.06 -35.98 5.70
N LEU A 730 1.19 -35.65 6.34
CA LEU A 730 1.64 -36.29 7.59
C LEU A 730 0.63 -36.12 8.73
N ILE A 731 0.05 -34.92 8.86
CA ILE A 731 -1.00 -34.63 9.85
C ILE A 731 -2.26 -35.46 9.56
N LYS A 732 -2.65 -35.64 8.29
CA LYS A 732 -3.80 -36.48 7.92
C LYS A 732 -3.54 -37.96 8.22
N THR A 733 -2.33 -38.46 8.00
CA THR A 733 -1.97 -39.86 8.30
C THR A 733 -1.87 -40.11 9.81
N ASP A 734 -1.34 -39.16 10.58
CA ASP A 734 -1.22 -39.26 12.04
C ASP A 734 -2.57 -39.18 12.76
N ARG A 735 -3.59 -38.51 12.19
CA ARG A 735 -4.96 -38.51 12.73
C ARG A 735 -5.61 -39.89 12.80
N LYS A 736 -5.09 -40.89 12.07
CA LYS A 736 -5.49 -42.30 12.24
C LYS A 736 -4.89 -42.95 13.51
N LYS A 737 -3.94 -42.31 14.20
CA LYS A 737 -3.24 -42.82 15.39
C LYS A 737 -3.36 -41.97 16.67
N THR A 738 -3.65 -40.67 16.60
CA THR A 738 -3.67 -39.82 17.81
C THR A 738 -4.88 -38.88 17.84
N SER A 739 -5.91 -39.29 18.58
CA SER A 739 -6.87 -38.35 19.16
C SER A 739 -6.26 -37.71 20.41
N ARG A 740 -6.54 -36.41 20.62
CA ARG A 740 -6.07 -35.55 21.73
C ARG A 740 -4.78 -34.78 21.46
N LEU A 741 -4.90 -33.72 20.68
CA LEU A 741 -4.59 -32.35 21.12
C LEU A 741 -5.17 -31.42 20.04
N TRP A 742 -6.01 -30.50 20.52
CA TRP A 742 -7.01 -29.73 19.77
C TRP A 742 -8.23 -30.54 19.39
#